data_AF-A0AA34TT07-F1
#
_entry.id   AF-A0AA34TT07-F1
#
_cell.length_a   1.000
_cell.length_b   1.000
_cell.length_c   1.000
_cell.angle_alpha   90.00
_cell.angle_beta   90.00
_cell.angle_gamma   90.00
#
_symmetry.space_group_name_H-M   'P 1'
#
loop_
_entity.id
_entity.type
_entity.pdbx_description
1 polymer ?
#
loop_
_entity_poly.entity_id
_entity_poly.type
_entity_poly.pdbx_seq_one_letter_code
_entity_poly.pdbx_strand_id
1 'polypeptide(L)'
;MSAFWNLWAVILTLIFFVLMVSVVVKYWRSNHQADQDHTLGTFDGIEEKDAPPPKLLFVSYAVAFLMSAGYLVLYPGLGEWEGLVDWKQSDDKLSSPSTTLNEQFSQTAETTLEGLAGVPEIVNSGQILFQTHCAACHRDNAQGQKHFPNLIDQEWLYGGSDEAIIHSIAKGRNGAMPGWSEIMRPDEVAKVSYYLASLNQRHTDVPEVKVKVGKELFAKYCSSCHADGSIANPAIGVPDLSDDIWLHGGSIEEIQHTINKGLNNLMPAFDKQLTENEILALGAYIRHAGSEQQQRLANLEAQSIERGEYLAYAGDCVACHSAEGGEPFAGGLPFVTPFGTVYSTNITPHTTEGIGTYDFDDFQAALVAGKGKNGYLYPAMPYTSYQYLTDQDMVDLWEYMQSITAVPRRNDDNSMMFPSNIRLGLLGWNIVFMDTDPIDYQVPEELKSEVENVEKWQQGKYWVAGLGHCSECHTPRNIAQALIPERIFQGNLIDGWNAPDITANELYVDGWDEATLTDFLHTGHSDKGTAFAGMADVVKNSLSLMTREDIESMSYYLLSGDINNTIASDAVPLKPKGFDEDSYATDIYTTYRQTCGACHGDDGKGRDPIAPTLLNNGIIMHSDPFNTIAVTVRGLQPTYLDKDRNFMPMASFEDVLSDQRLAELITFVRLHLGDREEPVTAEHVREVRETLEAAGYAGGLHTTPDMYDRRDNTINIR
;
A
#
# COMPACT_ATOMS: atom_id res chain seq x y z
N MET A 1 33.69 4.14 54.99
CA MET A 1 33.93 2.69 55.18
C MET A 1 34.08 2.45 56.69
N SER A 2 33.98 1.23 57.24
CA SER A 2 34.35 1.06 58.66
C SER A 2 35.87 1.06 58.80
N ALA A 3 36.41 1.52 59.93
CA ALA A 3 37.86 1.58 60.16
C ALA A 3 38.55 0.21 59.96
N PHE A 4 37.86 -0.88 60.31
CA PHE A 4 38.32 -2.24 60.06
C PHE A 4 38.47 -2.54 58.56
N TRP A 5 37.43 -2.28 57.76
CA TRP A 5 37.45 -2.55 56.32
C TRP A 5 38.42 -1.64 55.55
N ASN A 6 38.57 -0.39 55.99
CA ASN A 6 39.54 0.55 55.44
C ASN A 6 40.97 0.02 55.64
N LEU A 7 41.34 -0.29 56.88
CA LEU A 7 42.66 -0.87 57.21
C LEU A 7 42.89 -2.21 56.51
N TRP A 8 41.88 -3.08 56.45
CA TRP A 8 41.96 -4.37 55.77
C TRP A 8 42.29 -4.21 54.28
N ALA A 9 41.59 -3.31 53.57
CA ALA A 9 41.80 -3.08 52.14
C ALA A 9 43.17 -2.45 51.86
N VAL A 10 43.57 -1.46 52.66
CA VAL A 10 44.89 -0.81 52.54
C VAL A 10 46.02 -1.82 52.78
N ILE A 11 45.94 -2.59 53.86
CA ILE A 11 46.99 -3.54 54.25
C ILE A 11 47.13 -4.66 53.22
N LEU A 12 46.03 -5.27 52.78
CA LEU A 12 46.11 -6.35 51.78
C LEU A 12 46.63 -5.86 50.43
N THR A 13 46.21 -4.66 50.00
CA THR A 13 46.70 -4.06 48.75
C THR A 13 48.21 -3.83 48.84
N LEU A 14 48.70 -3.23 49.92
CA LEU A 14 50.12 -2.99 50.12
C LEU A 14 50.93 -4.29 50.22
N ILE A 15 50.42 -5.30 50.94
CA ILE A 15 51.05 -6.62 51.03
C ILE A 15 51.14 -7.27 49.65
N PHE A 16 50.07 -7.22 48.87
CA PHE A 16 50.04 -7.75 47.51
C PHE A 16 51.08 -7.07 46.61
N PHE A 17 51.15 -5.73 46.62
CA PHE A 17 52.15 -4.98 45.86
C PHE A 17 53.57 -5.34 46.27
N VAL A 18 53.85 -5.39 47.57
CA VAL A 18 55.17 -5.77 48.09
C VAL A 18 55.52 -7.20 47.67
N LEU A 19 54.59 -8.14 47.74
CA LEU A 19 54.81 -9.52 47.35
C LEU A 19 55.07 -9.63 45.85
N MET A 20 54.26 -9.00 45.01
CA MET A 20 54.42 -9.01 43.56
C MET A 20 55.76 -8.39 43.12
N VAL A 21 56.10 -7.21 43.65
CA VAL A 21 57.41 -6.59 43.39
C VAL A 21 58.55 -7.48 43.86
N SER A 22 58.42 -8.12 45.03
CA SER A 22 59.44 -9.04 45.55
C SER A 22 59.63 -10.27 44.66
N VAL A 23 58.54 -10.85 44.14
CA VAL A 23 58.58 -11.98 43.19
C VAL A 23 59.29 -11.53 41.91
N VAL A 24 58.86 -10.43 41.30
CA VAL A 24 59.46 -9.93 40.06
C VAL A 24 60.95 -9.59 40.24
N VAL A 25 61.33 -8.96 41.34
CA VAL A 25 62.74 -8.66 41.66
C VAL A 25 63.56 -9.93 41.90
N LYS A 26 62.98 -10.94 42.57
CA LYS A 26 63.63 -12.24 42.78
C LYS A 26 63.92 -12.94 41.45
N TYR A 27 62.91 -13.03 40.57
CA TYR A 27 63.06 -13.64 39.24
C TYR A 27 63.99 -12.84 38.33
N TRP A 28 63.96 -11.50 38.38
CA TRP A 28 64.91 -10.67 37.66
C TRP A 28 66.35 -10.90 38.12
N ARG A 29 66.57 -11.03 39.44
CA ARG A 29 67.88 -11.34 40.00
C ARG A 29 68.35 -12.75 39.65
N SER A 30 67.49 -13.76 39.62
CA SER A 30 67.88 -15.12 39.24
C SER A 30 68.01 -15.32 37.73
N ASN A 31 67.56 -14.36 36.90
CA ASN A 31 67.54 -14.47 35.44
C ASN A 31 68.92 -14.74 34.79
N HIS A 32 70.02 -14.34 35.44
CA HIS A 32 71.38 -14.60 34.95
C HIS A 32 71.85 -16.05 35.15
N GLN A 33 71.08 -16.85 35.89
CA GLN A 33 71.38 -18.26 36.19
C GLN A 33 70.63 -19.23 35.27
N ALA A 34 69.72 -18.73 34.43
CA ALA A 34 68.90 -19.53 33.52
C ALA A 34 69.71 -19.97 32.30
N ASP A 35 69.57 -21.23 31.90
CA ASP A 35 70.25 -21.84 30.76
C ASP A 35 69.24 -22.35 29.71
N GLN A 36 69.17 -21.66 28.56
CA GLN A 36 68.21 -21.99 27.48
C GLN A 36 68.42 -23.37 26.86
N ASP A 37 69.62 -23.94 27.03
CA ASP A 37 69.96 -25.24 26.49
C ASP A 37 69.73 -26.38 27.50
N HIS A 38 69.31 -26.04 28.73
CA HIS A 38 68.97 -26.99 29.78
C HIS A 38 67.46 -27.25 29.85
N THR A 39 67.07 -28.52 29.83
CA THR A 39 65.68 -28.98 29.99
C THR A 39 65.41 -29.35 31.46
N LEU A 40 64.45 -28.69 32.10
CA LEU A 40 64.07 -28.88 33.50
C LEU A 40 63.28 -30.19 33.71
N GLY A 41 62.51 -30.60 32.70
CA GLY A 41 61.73 -31.82 32.71
C GLY A 41 61.01 -32.05 31.39
N THR A 42 60.57 -33.28 31.16
CA THR A 42 59.77 -33.68 30.00
C THR A 42 58.46 -34.27 30.48
N PHE A 43 57.35 -33.71 30.01
CA PHE A 43 55.99 -34.14 30.34
C PHE A 43 55.21 -34.33 29.05
N ASP A 44 54.66 -35.53 28.82
CA ASP A 44 53.84 -35.87 27.64
C ASP A 44 54.48 -35.47 26.29
N GLY A 45 55.81 -35.63 26.18
CA GLY A 45 56.56 -35.30 24.98
C GLY A 45 56.87 -33.81 24.79
N ILE A 46 56.50 -32.96 25.75
CA ILE A 46 56.86 -31.53 25.78
C ILE A 46 58.02 -31.33 26.75
N GLU A 47 59.08 -30.67 26.27
CA GLU A 47 60.25 -30.31 27.07
C GLU A 47 60.13 -28.88 27.59
N GLU A 48 60.22 -28.70 28.91
CA GLU A 48 60.27 -27.38 29.54
C GLU A 48 61.72 -26.93 29.68
N LYS A 49 62.09 -25.88 28.94
CA LYS A 49 63.44 -25.31 28.96
C LYS A 49 63.61 -24.31 30.10
N ASP A 50 64.79 -24.25 30.69
CA ASP A 50 65.19 -23.23 31.67
C ASP A 50 65.53 -21.89 30.99
N ALA A 51 64.61 -21.39 30.17
CA ALA A 51 64.85 -20.17 29.40
C ALA A 51 64.62 -18.91 30.27
N PRO A 52 65.53 -17.92 30.24
CA PRO A 52 65.34 -16.64 30.91
C PRO A 52 64.13 -15.91 30.32
N PRO A 53 63.20 -15.40 31.16
CA PRO A 53 62.11 -14.57 30.66
C PRO A 53 62.64 -13.32 29.94
N PRO A 54 61.94 -12.85 28.88
CA PRO A 54 62.37 -11.66 28.14
C PRO A 54 62.52 -10.44 29.06
N LYS A 55 63.62 -9.70 28.91
CA LYS A 55 63.86 -8.46 29.69
C LYS A 55 62.73 -7.44 29.55
N LEU A 56 62.09 -7.39 28.37
CA LEU A 56 60.95 -6.53 28.10
C LEU A 56 59.76 -6.82 29.03
N LEU A 57 59.54 -8.09 29.40
CA LEU A 57 58.46 -8.49 30.31
C LEU A 57 58.68 -7.95 31.73
N PHE A 58 59.93 -7.95 32.21
CA PHE A 58 60.24 -7.34 33.50
C PHE A 58 60.04 -5.82 33.50
N VAL A 59 60.38 -5.16 32.38
CA VAL A 59 60.15 -3.72 32.19
C VAL A 59 58.65 -3.41 32.15
N SER A 60 57.84 -4.21 31.44
CA SER A 60 56.39 -3.99 31.37
C SER A 60 55.72 -4.18 32.74
N TYR A 61 56.13 -5.18 33.52
CA TYR A 61 55.66 -5.34 34.91
C TYR A 61 56.03 -4.13 35.78
N ALA A 62 57.27 -3.63 35.69
CA ALA A 62 57.70 -2.46 36.45
C ALA A 62 56.87 -1.21 36.08
N VAL A 63 56.64 -0.96 34.79
CA VAL A 63 55.80 0.14 34.31
C VAL A 63 54.36 -0.01 34.79
N ALA A 64 53.78 -1.21 34.71
CA ALA A 64 52.42 -1.47 35.20
C ALA A 64 52.28 -1.22 36.71
N PHE A 65 53.23 -1.68 37.53
CA PHE A 65 53.19 -1.42 38.97
C PHE A 65 53.37 0.06 39.29
N LEU A 66 54.22 0.79 38.56
CA LEU A 66 54.38 2.23 38.72
C LEU A 66 53.11 3.00 38.33
N MET A 67 52.48 2.64 37.21
CA MET A 67 51.21 3.24 36.79
C MET A 67 50.09 2.94 37.79
N SER A 68 50.00 1.70 38.29
CA SER A 68 48.97 1.31 39.26
C SER A 68 49.19 1.99 40.62
N ALA A 69 50.43 2.11 41.08
CA ALA A 69 50.76 2.89 42.28
C ALA A 69 50.45 4.38 42.08
N GLY A 70 50.79 4.95 40.92
CA GLY A 70 50.43 6.32 40.56
C GLY A 70 48.92 6.52 40.52
N TYR A 71 48.18 5.58 39.96
CA TYR A 71 46.72 5.60 39.91
C TYR A 71 46.11 5.60 41.31
N LEU A 72 46.57 4.71 42.20
CA LEU A 72 46.08 4.63 43.59
C LEU A 72 46.46 5.86 44.44
N VAL A 73 47.48 6.63 44.03
CA VAL A 73 47.80 7.92 44.64
C VAL A 73 46.88 9.02 44.09
N LEU A 74 46.61 9.02 42.79
CA LEU A 74 45.84 10.08 42.12
C LEU A 74 44.33 9.93 42.33
N TYR A 75 43.82 8.71 42.35
CA TYR A 75 42.39 8.38 42.38
C TYR A 75 42.01 7.58 43.63
N PRO A 76 40.73 7.59 44.01
CA PRO A 76 40.24 6.75 45.10
C PRO A 76 40.38 5.26 44.75
N GLY A 77 40.88 4.48 45.71
CA GLY A 77 41.10 3.04 45.53
C GLY A 77 41.84 2.35 46.69
N LEU A 78 42.57 3.12 47.50
CA LEU A 78 43.27 2.61 48.69
C LEU A 78 42.46 2.88 49.98
N GLY A 79 41.43 2.06 50.21
CA GLY A 79 40.56 2.23 51.38
C GLY A 79 39.76 3.54 51.32
N GLU A 80 39.93 4.42 52.31
CA GLU A 80 39.31 5.77 52.35
C GLU A 80 40.19 6.89 51.77
N TRP A 81 41.32 6.55 51.14
CA TRP A 81 42.10 7.54 50.40
C TRP A 81 41.30 8.10 49.21
N GLU A 82 41.06 9.41 49.20
CA GLU A 82 40.24 10.10 48.18
C GLU A 82 41.01 10.40 46.88
N GLY A 83 42.33 10.20 46.84
CA GLY A 83 43.16 10.60 45.71
C GLY A 83 43.63 12.05 45.78
N LEU A 84 44.63 12.41 44.98
CA LEU A 84 45.10 13.80 44.84
C LEU A 84 44.26 14.62 43.84
N VAL A 85 43.44 13.96 43.02
CA VAL A 85 42.67 14.59 41.93
C VAL A 85 41.24 14.98 42.37
N ASP A 86 40.87 14.73 43.64
CA ASP A 86 39.53 15.00 44.22
C ASP A 86 38.37 14.52 43.32
N TRP A 87 38.62 13.43 42.58
CA TRP A 87 37.68 12.87 41.62
C TRP A 87 36.61 12.04 42.33
N LYS A 88 35.34 12.27 42.01
CA LYS A 88 34.21 11.45 42.49
C LYS A 88 33.42 10.92 41.31
N GLN A 89 33.03 9.64 41.38
CA GLN A 89 32.18 9.01 40.37
C GLN A 89 30.82 9.72 40.19
N SER A 90 30.35 10.48 41.19
CA SER A 90 29.16 11.32 41.08
C SER A 90 29.31 12.48 40.11
N ASP A 91 30.53 12.92 39.83
CA ASP A 91 30.81 14.02 38.91
C ASP A 91 30.70 13.55 37.44
N ASP A 92 30.77 12.24 37.22
CA ASP A 92 30.50 11.59 35.93
C ASP A 92 29.00 11.31 35.73
N LYS A 93 28.12 11.57 36.71
CA LYS A 93 26.68 11.57 36.46
C LYS A 93 26.38 12.76 35.54
N LEU A 94 26.32 12.48 34.24
CA LEU A 94 25.58 13.21 33.20
C LEU A 94 24.99 14.51 33.74
N SER A 95 25.81 15.56 33.86
CA SER A 95 25.27 16.90 33.77
C SER A 95 24.55 16.90 32.43
N SER A 96 23.24 17.13 32.45
CA SER A 96 22.48 17.39 31.22
C SER A 96 23.35 18.28 30.35
N PRO A 97 23.62 17.91 29.08
CA PRO A 97 24.45 18.76 28.23
C PRO A 97 23.93 20.17 28.41
N SER A 98 24.81 21.10 28.79
CA SER A 98 24.42 22.47 29.05
C SER A 98 23.88 23.03 27.74
N THR A 99 22.60 22.87 27.52
CA THR A 99 21.93 23.46 26.39
C THR A 99 22.05 24.96 26.62
N THR A 100 22.55 25.68 25.62
CA THR A 100 22.50 27.13 25.62
C THR A 100 21.06 27.63 25.50
N LEU A 101 20.06 26.74 25.52
CA LEU A 101 18.63 27.02 25.50
C LEU A 101 18.23 28.11 26.50
N ASN A 102 18.69 28.05 27.76
CA ASN A 102 18.38 29.12 28.71
C ASN A 102 18.92 30.49 28.27
N GLU A 103 20.10 30.52 27.64
CA GLU A 103 20.69 31.74 27.09
C GLU A 103 19.96 32.18 25.81
N GLN A 104 19.64 31.26 24.91
CA GLN A 104 18.85 31.50 23.69
C GLN A 104 17.47 32.09 24.03
N PHE A 105 16.77 31.51 25.01
CA PHE A 105 15.49 32.03 25.50
C PHE A 105 15.64 33.40 26.16
N SER A 106 16.78 33.72 26.79
CA SER A 106 17.03 35.07 27.33
C SER A 106 17.26 36.14 26.25
N GLN A 107 17.54 35.72 25.01
CA GLN A 107 17.76 36.61 23.87
C GLN A 107 16.49 36.91 23.05
N THR A 108 15.38 36.23 23.35
CA THR A 108 14.08 36.47 22.72
C THR A 108 13.04 36.93 23.76
N ALA A 109 12.06 37.71 23.31
CA ALA A 109 10.89 38.07 24.12
C ALA A 109 9.68 37.18 23.82
N GLU A 110 9.79 36.29 22.83
CA GLU A 110 8.71 35.40 22.41
C GLU A 110 8.48 34.30 23.45
N THR A 111 7.21 34.06 23.77
CA THR A 111 6.80 33.04 24.74
C THR A 111 5.74 32.09 24.20
N THR A 112 5.25 32.34 22.99
CA THR A 112 4.28 31.48 22.29
C THR A 112 5.03 30.51 21.38
N LEU A 113 4.49 29.31 21.14
CA LEU A 113 5.14 28.38 20.22
C LEU A 113 5.20 28.96 18.80
N GLU A 114 4.17 29.70 18.40
CA GLU A 114 4.12 30.41 17.12
C GLU A 114 5.26 31.43 16.98
N GLY A 115 5.48 32.28 17.98
CA GLY A 115 6.59 33.24 17.97
C GLY A 115 7.96 32.56 18.01
N LEU A 116 8.08 31.49 18.80
CA LEU A 116 9.32 30.72 18.94
C LEU A 116 9.66 29.91 17.67
N ALA A 117 8.66 29.48 16.89
CA ALA A 117 8.84 28.82 15.60
C ALA A 117 9.54 29.72 14.56
N GLY A 118 9.51 31.04 14.77
CA GLY A 118 10.25 32.01 13.97
C GLY A 118 11.71 32.24 14.41
N VAL A 119 12.18 31.60 15.49
CA VAL A 119 13.53 31.79 16.05
C VAL A 119 14.43 30.60 15.70
N PRO A 120 15.34 30.71 14.71
CA PRO A 120 16.07 29.57 14.16
C PRO A 120 16.92 28.82 15.20
N GLU A 121 17.54 29.52 16.15
CA GLU A 121 18.36 28.89 17.19
C GLU A 121 17.54 27.98 18.12
N ILE A 122 16.30 28.38 18.43
CA ILE A 122 15.38 27.62 19.28
C ILE A 122 14.80 26.43 18.49
N VAL A 123 14.39 26.66 17.24
CA VAL A 123 13.90 25.59 16.35
C VAL A 123 14.96 24.51 16.14
N ASN A 124 16.21 24.88 15.85
CA ASN A 124 17.31 23.92 15.67
C ASN A 124 17.58 23.12 16.96
N SER A 125 17.54 23.77 18.12
CA SER A 125 17.70 23.09 19.41
C SER A 125 16.53 22.14 19.68
N GLY A 126 15.30 22.57 19.34
CA GLY A 126 14.08 21.77 19.39
C GLY A 126 14.15 20.53 18.49
N GLN A 127 14.65 20.68 17.26
CA GLN A 127 14.82 19.57 16.32
C GLN A 127 15.77 18.50 16.86
N ILE A 128 16.91 18.92 17.45
CA ILE A 128 17.88 17.99 18.05
C ILE A 128 17.23 17.23 19.21
N LEU A 129 16.51 17.93 20.09
CA LEU A 129 15.76 17.31 21.19
C LEU A 129 14.68 16.35 20.66
N PHE A 130 14.02 16.71 19.56
CA PHE A 130 12.99 15.89 18.95
C PHE A 130 13.55 14.57 18.42
N GLN A 131 14.71 14.63 17.75
CA GLN A 131 15.43 13.44 17.28
C GLN A 131 15.84 12.52 18.42
N THR A 132 16.25 13.06 19.58
CA THR A 132 16.68 12.24 20.71
C THR A 132 15.54 11.68 21.56
N HIS A 133 14.40 12.39 21.65
CA HIS A 133 13.32 12.05 22.59
C HIS A 133 12.01 11.60 21.93
N CYS A 134 11.72 12.03 20.70
CA CYS A 134 10.40 11.89 20.07
C CYS A 134 10.42 11.03 18.81
N ALA A 135 11.52 11.05 18.04
CA ALA A 135 11.56 10.48 16.70
C ALA A 135 11.39 8.96 16.63
N ALA A 136 11.71 8.21 17.69
CA ALA A 136 11.45 6.76 17.74
C ALA A 136 9.96 6.42 17.54
N CYS A 137 9.08 7.32 17.98
CA CYS A 137 7.64 7.21 17.82
C CYS A 137 7.13 8.03 16.63
N HIS A 138 7.56 9.29 16.51
CA HIS A 138 6.99 10.25 15.55
C HIS A 138 7.81 10.47 14.28
N ARG A 139 8.84 9.64 14.02
CA ARG A 139 9.87 9.81 12.96
C ARG A 139 10.69 11.09 13.13
N ASP A 140 11.83 11.19 12.44
CA ASP A 140 12.74 12.33 12.60
C ASP A 140 12.16 13.66 12.08
N ASN A 141 11.18 13.59 11.18
CA ASN A 141 10.49 14.72 10.57
C ASN A 141 9.12 15.03 11.19
N ALA A 142 8.79 14.37 12.30
CA ALA A 142 7.52 14.52 13.02
C ALA A 142 6.25 14.10 12.24
N GLN A 143 6.37 13.40 11.10
CA GLN A 143 5.21 12.90 10.33
C GLN A 143 4.52 11.67 10.93
N GLY A 144 5.07 11.10 11.99
CA GLY A 144 4.47 9.91 12.60
C GLY A 144 4.75 8.63 11.83
N GLN A 145 4.17 7.55 12.32
CA GLN A 145 4.17 6.22 11.70
C GLN A 145 2.89 5.51 12.19
N LYS A 146 2.54 4.33 11.67
CA LYS A 146 1.39 3.58 12.18
C LYS A 146 1.42 3.50 13.72
N HIS A 147 0.30 3.85 14.35
CA HIS A 147 0.06 4.01 15.79
C HIS A 147 0.61 5.29 16.46
N PHE A 148 1.35 6.13 15.75
CA PHE A 148 1.89 7.39 16.27
C PHE A 148 1.55 8.57 15.35
N PRO A 149 0.85 9.60 15.87
CA PRO A 149 0.27 10.64 15.02
C PRO A 149 1.34 11.45 14.29
N ASN A 150 0.96 11.93 13.11
CA ASN A 150 1.63 13.02 12.43
C ASN A 150 1.44 14.29 13.27
N LEU A 151 2.53 15.00 13.56
CA LEU A 151 2.53 16.19 14.41
C LEU A 151 2.63 17.49 13.60
N ILE A 152 2.74 17.39 12.27
CA ILE A 152 2.93 18.54 11.37
C ILE A 152 1.77 18.71 10.39
N ASP A 153 0.75 17.86 10.46
CA ASP A 153 -0.53 18.08 9.79
C ASP A 153 -1.46 19.00 10.62
N GLN A 154 -2.70 19.11 10.18
CA GLN A 154 -3.71 19.94 10.83
C GLN A 154 -4.63 19.15 11.76
N GLU A 155 -4.45 17.84 11.90
CA GLU A 155 -5.36 16.99 12.65
C GLU A 155 -4.81 16.65 14.03
N TRP A 156 -5.51 17.13 15.06
CA TRP A 156 -5.03 17.04 16.44
C TRP A 156 -6.01 16.31 17.35
N LEU A 157 -5.66 15.08 17.72
CA LEU A 157 -6.43 14.24 18.66
C LEU A 157 -6.76 14.95 19.99
N TYR A 158 -5.85 15.78 20.49
CA TYR A 158 -5.99 16.47 21.78
C TYR A 158 -5.96 18.00 21.67
N GLY A 159 -6.22 18.53 20.47
CA GLY A 159 -6.19 19.95 20.15
C GLY A 159 -4.79 20.44 19.77
N GLY A 160 -4.74 21.34 18.79
CA GLY A 160 -3.51 21.91 18.24
C GLY A 160 -3.19 23.32 18.75
N SER A 161 -3.68 23.75 19.92
CA SER A 161 -3.27 25.04 20.52
C SER A 161 -1.91 24.90 21.19
N ASP A 162 -1.23 26.02 21.44
CA ASP A 162 0.07 26.03 22.12
C ASP A 162 -0.02 25.35 23.49
N GLU A 163 -1.09 25.64 24.25
CA GLU A 163 -1.32 25.02 25.56
C GLU A 163 -1.56 23.52 25.43
N ALA A 164 -2.29 23.08 24.40
CA ALA A 164 -2.59 21.67 24.18
C ALA A 164 -1.35 20.86 23.77
N ILE A 165 -0.49 21.43 22.91
CA ILE A 165 0.79 20.83 22.50
C ILE A 165 1.73 20.74 23.71
N ILE A 166 1.93 21.85 24.44
CA ILE A 166 2.77 21.89 25.64
C ILE A 166 2.26 20.89 26.69
N HIS A 167 0.94 20.84 26.91
CA HIS A 167 0.34 19.90 27.84
C HIS A 167 0.60 18.45 27.42
N SER A 168 0.44 18.13 26.13
CA SER A 168 0.70 16.78 25.61
C SER A 168 2.15 16.38 25.85
N ILE A 169 3.12 17.25 25.58
CA ILE A 169 4.55 16.97 25.80
C ILE A 169 4.86 16.84 27.30
N ALA A 170 4.44 17.83 28.10
CA ALA A 170 4.79 17.90 29.51
C ALA A 170 4.12 16.81 30.35
N LYS A 171 2.80 16.62 30.16
CA LYS A 171 1.96 15.76 31.02
C LYS A 171 1.60 14.43 30.39
N GLY A 172 1.92 14.23 29.11
CA GLY A 172 1.53 13.04 28.38
C GLY A 172 0.05 13.03 28.03
N ARG A 173 -0.36 12.01 27.28
CA ARG A 173 -1.76 11.72 26.93
C ARG A 173 -2.02 10.23 27.04
N ASN A 174 -3.24 9.87 27.39
CA ASN A 174 -3.70 8.49 27.36
C ASN A 174 -5.08 8.45 26.71
N GLY A 175 -5.17 7.76 25.58
CA GLY A 175 -6.42 7.53 24.86
C GLY A 175 -6.80 6.06 24.98
N ALA A 176 -8.03 5.77 25.36
CA ALA A 176 -8.50 4.41 25.56
C ALA A 176 -9.80 4.16 24.79
N MET A 177 -9.81 3.10 24.00
CA MET A 177 -11.00 2.55 23.35
C MET A 177 -11.20 1.12 23.87
N PRO A 178 -12.37 0.76 24.43
CA PRO A 178 -12.62 -0.61 24.86
C PRO A 178 -12.70 -1.56 23.65
N GLY A 179 -12.29 -2.81 23.83
CA GLY A 179 -12.54 -3.87 22.86
C GLY A 179 -13.96 -4.42 22.97
N TRP A 180 -14.57 -4.72 21.83
CA TRP A 180 -15.99 -5.09 21.72
C TRP A 180 -16.23 -6.57 21.35
N SER A 181 -15.17 -7.39 21.24
CA SER A 181 -15.29 -8.79 20.76
C SER A 181 -16.18 -9.69 21.63
N GLU A 182 -16.35 -9.36 22.92
CA GLU A 182 -17.22 -10.11 23.85
C GLU A 182 -18.69 -9.66 23.78
N ILE A 183 -18.97 -8.52 23.14
CA ILE A 183 -20.30 -7.88 23.12
C ILE A 183 -20.91 -7.93 21.73
N MET A 184 -20.10 -7.75 20.69
CA MET A 184 -20.53 -7.74 19.29
C MET A 184 -20.16 -9.05 18.60
N ARG A 185 -21.05 -9.53 17.74
CA ARG A 185 -20.72 -10.68 16.88
C ARG A 185 -19.77 -10.26 15.76
N PRO A 186 -18.95 -11.16 15.20
CA PRO A 186 -18.06 -10.85 14.08
C PRO A 186 -18.79 -10.19 12.90
N ASP A 187 -20.00 -10.65 12.60
CA ASP A 187 -20.81 -10.09 11.52
C ASP A 187 -21.29 -8.65 11.80
N GLU A 188 -21.47 -8.28 13.07
CA GLU A 188 -21.86 -6.92 13.48
C GLU A 188 -20.66 -5.99 13.41
N VAL A 189 -19.48 -6.46 13.83
CA VAL A 189 -18.22 -5.70 13.73
C VAL A 189 -17.90 -5.38 12.27
N ALA A 190 -18.01 -6.36 11.37
CA ALA A 190 -17.81 -6.14 9.94
C ALA A 190 -18.76 -5.05 9.37
N LYS A 191 -20.04 -5.07 9.74
CA LYS A 191 -21.01 -4.06 9.30
C LYS A 191 -20.67 -2.66 9.79
N VAL A 192 -20.19 -2.52 11.02
CA VAL A 192 -19.71 -1.23 11.54
C VAL A 192 -18.49 -0.75 10.77
N SER A 193 -17.53 -1.64 10.44
CA SER A 193 -16.38 -1.27 9.62
C SER A 193 -16.79 -0.78 8.22
N TYR A 194 -17.78 -1.41 7.59
CA TYR A 194 -18.31 -0.93 6.30
C TYR A 194 -18.96 0.46 6.40
N TYR A 195 -19.66 0.74 7.51
CA TYR A 195 -20.19 2.08 7.77
C TYR A 195 -19.06 3.11 7.90
N LEU A 196 -18.02 2.81 8.65
CA LEU A 196 -16.87 3.70 8.82
C LEU A 196 -16.12 3.96 7.51
N ALA A 197 -15.90 2.93 6.69
CA ALA A 197 -15.34 3.11 5.36
C ALA A 197 -16.24 4.02 4.48
N SER A 198 -17.55 3.86 4.57
CA SER A 198 -18.50 4.66 3.78
C SER A 198 -18.51 6.17 4.13
N LEU A 199 -18.02 6.57 5.31
CA LEU A 199 -17.97 7.98 5.71
C LEU A 199 -17.06 8.81 4.79
N ASN A 200 -16.02 8.19 4.22
CA ASN A 200 -15.06 8.84 3.32
C ASN A 200 -15.18 8.31 1.89
N GLN A 201 -16.28 7.63 1.57
CA GLN A 201 -16.46 6.99 0.27
C GLN A 201 -15.33 5.96 -0.03
N ARG A 202 -14.72 5.37 1.00
CA ARG A 202 -13.70 4.32 0.82
C ARG A 202 -14.36 3.09 0.22
N HIS A 203 -13.69 2.54 -0.78
CA HIS A 203 -14.22 1.46 -1.60
C HIS A 203 -14.50 0.21 -0.77
N THR A 204 -15.76 -0.24 -0.77
CA THR A 204 -16.14 -1.55 -0.23
C THR A 204 -17.14 -2.19 -1.17
N ASP A 205 -17.01 -3.50 -1.41
CA ASP A 205 -17.93 -4.26 -2.27
C ASP A 205 -19.04 -4.89 -1.45
N VAL A 206 -19.78 -4.02 -0.76
CA VAL A 206 -20.84 -4.44 0.16
C VAL A 206 -22.16 -3.76 -0.16
N PRO A 207 -23.29 -4.49 -0.04
CA PRO A 207 -24.59 -3.90 -0.31
C PRO A 207 -24.90 -2.80 0.72
N GLU A 208 -25.55 -1.72 0.24
CA GLU A 208 -25.91 -0.55 1.05
C GLU A 208 -26.71 -0.92 2.32
N VAL A 209 -27.48 -2.01 2.29
CA VAL A 209 -28.19 -2.51 3.47
C VAL A 209 -27.24 -2.89 4.62
N LYS A 210 -26.04 -3.43 4.32
CA LYS A 210 -25.03 -3.75 5.35
C LYS A 210 -24.47 -2.47 5.96
N VAL A 211 -24.25 -1.44 5.15
CA VAL A 211 -23.81 -0.09 5.59
C VAL A 211 -24.86 0.55 6.50
N LYS A 212 -26.15 0.50 6.11
CA LYS A 212 -27.28 0.99 6.92
C LYS A 212 -27.38 0.30 8.28
N VAL A 213 -27.27 -1.03 8.31
CA VAL A 213 -27.24 -1.79 9.58
C VAL A 213 -25.98 -1.43 10.39
N GLY A 214 -24.84 -1.26 9.73
CA GLY A 214 -23.61 -0.77 10.35
C GLY A 214 -23.78 0.55 11.07
N LYS A 215 -24.46 1.52 10.44
CA LYS A 215 -24.81 2.82 11.03
C LYS A 215 -25.66 2.67 12.29
N GLU A 216 -26.66 1.80 12.28
CA GLU A 216 -27.51 1.54 13.45
C GLU A 216 -26.72 0.91 14.61
N LEU A 217 -25.83 -0.04 14.30
CA LEU A 217 -24.93 -0.66 15.28
C LEU A 217 -23.94 0.36 15.85
N PHE A 218 -23.36 1.22 15.01
CA PHE A 218 -22.47 2.29 15.43
C PHE A 218 -23.20 3.27 16.37
N ALA A 219 -24.42 3.69 16.01
CA ALA A 219 -25.24 4.54 16.85
C ALA A 219 -25.52 3.90 18.22
N LYS A 220 -25.66 2.57 18.28
CA LYS A 220 -25.93 1.82 19.51
C LYS A 220 -24.71 1.68 20.42
N TYR A 221 -23.52 1.42 19.87
CA TYR A 221 -22.34 1.03 20.66
C TYR A 221 -21.25 2.10 20.72
N CYS A 222 -21.10 2.94 19.69
CA CYS A 222 -19.94 3.81 19.49
C CYS A 222 -20.26 5.30 19.72
N SER A 223 -21.52 5.70 19.52
CA SER A 223 -21.91 7.12 19.46
C SER A 223 -21.73 7.91 20.75
N SER A 224 -21.68 7.25 21.90
CA SER A 224 -21.43 7.91 23.19
C SER A 224 -20.07 8.60 23.24
N CYS A 225 -19.09 8.12 22.47
CA CYS A 225 -17.75 8.70 22.39
C CYS A 225 -17.51 9.38 21.03
N HIS A 226 -17.96 8.76 19.94
CA HIS A 226 -17.66 9.18 18.57
C HIS A 226 -18.79 9.95 17.87
N ALA A 227 -19.88 10.31 18.57
CA ALA A 227 -21.07 10.90 17.97
C ALA A 227 -21.62 10.06 16.79
N ASP A 228 -21.67 10.59 15.58
CA ASP A 228 -22.04 9.82 14.38
C ASP A 228 -20.83 9.31 13.58
N GLY A 229 -19.61 9.55 14.08
CA GLY A 229 -18.34 9.24 13.45
C GLY A 229 -17.65 10.47 12.86
N SER A 230 -18.33 11.60 12.69
CA SER A 230 -17.81 12.78 11.97
C SER A 230 -17.35 13.93 12.85
N ILE A 231 -17.25 13.71 14.17
CA ILE A 231 -16.96 14.77 15.13
C ILE A 231 -15.87 14.30 16.08
N ALA A 232 -14.69 14.92 15.98
CA ALA A 232 -13.62 14.72 16.94
C ALA A 232 -13.99 15.25 18.34
N ASN A 233 -13.42 14.63 19.39
CA ASN A 233 -13.51 15.13 20.76
C ASN A 233 -12.10 15.26 21.39
N PRO A 234 -11.48 16.46 21.25
CA PRO A 234 -10.14 16.73 21.75
C PRO A 234 -9.96 16.59 23.27
N ALA A 235 -11.04 16.68 24.05
CA ALA A 235 -10.94 16.60 25.50
C ALA A 235 -10.53 15.20 25.99
N ILE A 236 -10.84 14.16 25.20
CA ILE A 236 -10.59 12.75 25.53
C ILE A 236 -9.82 12.00 24.45
N GLY A 237 -9.35 12.67 23.40
CA GLY A 237 -8.50 12.03 22.39
C GLY A 237 -9.26 11.23 21.34
N VAL A 238 -10.55 11.52 21.12
CA VAL A 238 -11.35 10.81 20.12
C VAL A 238 -11.17 11.49 18.76
N PRO A 239 -10.73 10.74 17.72
CA PRO A 239 -10.56 11.27 16.36
C PRO A 239 -11.90 11.50 15.65
N ASP A 240 -11.84 12.27 14.57
CA ASP A 240 -12.83 12.20 13.50
C ASP A 240 -12.61 10.87 12.75
N LEU A 241 -13.68 10.10 12.53
CA LEU A 241 -13.62 8.83 11.79
C LEU A 241 -14.12 9.02 10.33
N SER A 242 -14.41 10.26 9.94
CA SER A 242 -14.78 10.66 8.59
C SER A 242 -13.65 11.37 7.82
N ASP A 243 -12.44 11.39 8.37
CA ASP A 243 -11.23 11.89 7.71
C ASP A 243 -10.36 10.74 7.17
N ASP A 244 -9.40 11.08 6.30
CA ASP A 244 -8.47 10.11 5.72
C ASP A 244 -7.26 9.82 6.62
N ILE A 245 -7.28 10.22 7.90
CA ILE A 245 -6.16 10.11 8.83
C ILE A 245 -6.40 8.98 9.84
N TRP A 246 -6.01 7.77 9.44
CA TRP A 246 -6.20 6.57 10.26
C TRP A 246 -4.92 6.16 10.99
N LEU A 247 -4.82 6.56 12.26
CA LEU A 247 -3.66 6.24 13.10
C LEU A 247 -3.40 4.74 13.25
N HIS A 248 -4.45 3.92 13.29
CA HIS A 248 -4.36 2.47 13.52
C HIS A 248 -4.57 1.64 12.25
N GLY A 249 -4.55 2.29 11.08
CA GLY A 249 -4.87 1.68 9.80
C GLY A 249 -6.36 1.79 9.47
N GLY A 250 -6.65 2.12 8.23
CA GLY A 250 -7.99 2.38 7.71
C GLY A 250 -8.64 1.17 7.07
N SER A 251 -7.91 0.08 6.77
CA SER A 251 -8.51 -1.07 6.08
C SER A 251 -9.67 -1.67 6.88
N ILE A 252 -10.59 -2.36 6.21
CA ILE A 252 -11.71 -3.02 6.88
C ILE A 252 -11.21 -3.94 7.99
N GLU A 253 -10.16 -4.71 7.75
CA GLU A 253 -9.53 -5.63 8.70
C GLU A 253 -8.94 -4.89 9.90
N GLU A 254 -8.23 -3.78 9.65
CA GLU A 254 -7.61 -2.97 10.69
C GLU A 254 -8.65 -2.29 11.59
N ILE A 255 -9.75 -1.81 10.99
CA ILE A 255 -10.90 -1.28 11.73
C ILE A 255 -11.56 -2.40 12.56
N GLN A 256 -11.81 -3.58 11.98
CA GLN A 256 -12.38 -4.71 12.71
C GLN A 256 -11.46 -5.13 13.87
N HIS A 257 -10.15 -5.17 13.66
CA HIS A 257 -9.17 -5.45 14.70
C HIS A 257 -9.25 -4.43 15.84
N THR A 258 -9.27 -3.15 15.49
CA THR A 258 -9.39 -2.04 16.44
C THR A 258 -10.67 -2.14 17.27
N ILE A 259 -11.82 -2.41 16.64
CA ILE A 259 -13.09 -2.60 17.34
C ILE A 259 -13.02 -3.83 18.27
N ASN A 260 -12.44 -4.93 17.81
CA ASN A 260 -12.39 -6.17 18.58
C ASN A 260 -11.46 -6.06 19.79
N LYS A 261 -10.26 -5.51 19.62
CA LYS A 261 -9.20 -5.49 20.63
C LYS A 261 -9.20 -4.22 21.48
N GLY A 262 -9.79 -3.13 20.97
CA GLY A 262 -9.68 -1.82 21.58
C GLY A 262 -8.28 -1.22 21.44
N LEU A 263 -8.11 -0.04 22.02
CA LEU A 263 -6.86 0.73 21.99
C LEU A 263 -6.51 1.22 23.39
N ASN A 264 -5.22 1.36 23.67
CA ASN A 264 -4.70 2.03 24.85
C ASN A 264 -3.43 2.79 24.46
N ASN A 265 -3.65 3.93 23.80
CA ASN A 265 -2.59 4.79 23.29
C ASN A 265 -1.98 5.59 24.43
N LEU A 266 -0.66 5.63 24.49
CA LEU A 266 0.08 6.36 25.52
C LEU A 266 1.13 7.27 24.86
N MET A 267 0.98 8.56 25.07
CA MET A 267 2.05 9.54 24.89
C MET A 267 2.66 9.81 26.28
N PRO A 268 3.92 9.46 26.55
CA PRO A 268 4.51 9.58 27.88
C PRO A 268 4.80 11.03 28.28
N ALA A 269 4.69 11.33 29.57
CA ALA A 269 5.00 12.65 30.12
C ALA A 269 6.52 12.93 30.14
N PHE A 270 6.94 14.11 29.69
CA PHE A 270 8.35 14.54 29.67
C PHE A 270 8.72 15.58 30.73
N ASP A 271 7.79 16.05 31.58
CA ASP A 271 8.05 17.06 32.62
C ASP A 271 9.08 16.67 33.70
N LYS A 272 9.44 15.39 33.79
CA LYS A 272 10.51 14.88 34.67
C LYS A 272 11.86 14.69 33.98
N GLN A 273 11.88 14.77 32.65
CA GLN A 273 13.06 14.52 31.83
C GLN A 273 13.57 15.79 31.15
N LEU A 274 12.67 16.71 30.83
CA LEU A 274 12.95 17.95 30.11
C LEU A 274 12.56 19.17 30.95
N THR A 275 13.33 20.24 30.81
CA THR A 275 13.03 21.56 31.35
C THR A 275 11.92 22.26 30.56
N GLU A 276 11.35 23.33 31.11
CA GLU A 276 10.31 24.12 30.43
C GLU A 276 10.78 24.68 29.08
N ASN A 277 12.00 25.22 29.01
CA ASN A 277 12.57 25.73 27.77
C ASN A 277 12.82 24.64 26.73
N GLU A 278 13.19 23.42 27.14
CA GLU A 278 13.33 22.28 26.25
C GLU A 278 11.97 21.82 25.68
N ILE A 279 10.92 21.83 26.50
CA ILE A 279 9.55 21.52 26.06
C ILE A 279 9.04 22.60 25.10
N LEU A 280 9.30 23.88 25.38
CA LEU A 280 8.95 24.98 24.48
C LEU A 280 9.72 24.89 23.15
N ALA A 281 11.01 24.53 23.18
CA ALA A 281 11.80 24.33 21.97
C ALA A 281 11.27 23.16 21.11
N LEU A 282 10.85 22.05 21.74
CA LEU A 282 10.18 20.95 21.04
C LEU A 282 8.88 21.42 20.38
N GLY A 283 8.03 22.16 21.11
CA GLY A 283 6.80 22.73 20.57
C GLY A 283 7.04 23.72 19.43
N ALA A 284 8.08 24.55 19.54
CA ALA A 284 8.49 25.49 18.50
C ALA A 284 8.96 24.77 17.23
N TYR A 285 9.72 23.68 17.36
CA TYR A 285 10.11 22.85 16.22
C TYR A 285 8.88 22.23 15.52
N ILE A 286 7.95 21.65 16.28
CA ILE A 286 6.72 21.07 15.73
C ILE A 286 5.91 22.12 14.96
N ARG A 287 5.76 23.34 15.53
CA ARG A 287 5.10 24.47 14.86
C ARG A 287 5.83 24.90 13.59
N HIS A 288 7.14 25.02 13.65
CA HIS A 288 7.96 25.39 12.50
C HIS A 288 7.78 24.39 11.36
N ALA A 289 7.93 23.09 11.64
CA ALA A 289 7.76 22.03 10.64
C ALA A 289 6.33 21.98 10.09
N GLY A 290 5.30 22.19 10.93
CA GLY A 290 3.91 22.34 10.50
C GLY A 290 3.69 23.55 9.58
N SER A 291 4.31 24.69 9.90
CA SER A 291 4.26 25.89 9.05
C SER A 291 4.98 25.67 7.71
N GLU A 292 6.11 24.97 7.69
CA GLU A 292 6.80 24.61 6.44
C GLU A 292 5.92 23.71 5.57
N GLN A 293 5.25 22.73 6.18
CA GLN A 293 4.30 21.85 5.50
C GLN A 293 3.11 22.62 4.93
N GLN A 294 2.51 23.53 5.70
CA GLN A 294 1.43 24.39 5.21
C GLN A 294 1.89 25.31 4.07
N GLN A 295 3.09 25.88 4.18
CA GLN A 295 3.65 26.73 3.13
C GLN A 295 3.91 25.94 1.84
N ARG A 296 4.40 24.70 1.97
CA ARG A 296 4.56 23.78 0.84
C ARG A 296 3.23 23.53 0.13
N LEU A 297 2.18 23.21 0.88
CA LEU A 297 0.83 23.01 0.33
C LEU A 297 0.27 24.30 -0.29
N ALA A 298 0.48 25.45 0.33
CA ALA A 298 0.02 26.74 -0.18
C ALA A 298 0.74 27.21 -1.47
N ASN A 299 1.91 26.63 -1.76
CA ASN A 299 2.65 26.90 -3.00
C ASN A 299 2.18 26.05 -4.19
N LEU A 300 1.34 25.03 -3.96
CA LEU A 300 0.75 24.23 -5.04
C LEU A 300 -0.34 25.05 -5.77
N GLU A 301 -0.48 24.83 -7.08
CA GLU A 301 -1.48 25.47 -7.91
C GLU A 301 -2.81 24.72 -7.82
N ALA A 302 -3.85 25.37 -7.29
CA ALA A 302 -5.16 24.76 -7.12
C ALA A 302 -5.76 24.20 -8.43
N GLN A 303 -5.52 24.83 -9.59
CA GLN A 303 -6.00 24.30 -10.87
C GLN A 303 -5.20 23.08 -11.33
N SER A 304 -3.91 23.00 -11.00
CA SER A 304 -3.07 21.84 -11.30
C SER A 304 -3.48 20.64 -10.44
N ILE A 305 -3.78 20.87 -9.16
CA ILE A 305 -4.37 19.87 -8.26
C ILE A 305 -5.70 19.34 -8.82
N GLU A 306 -6.63 20.21 -9.22
CA GLU A 306 -7.94 19.80 -9.75
C GLU A 306 -7.80 18.94 -11.03
N ARG A 307 -6.91 19.34 -11.95
CA ARG A 307 -6.61 18.53 -13.15
C ARG A 307 -5.91 17.23 -12.81
N GLY A 308 -4.96 17.27 -11.87
CA GLY A 308 -4.22 16.10 -11.41
C GLY A 308 -5.09 15.08 -10.70
N GLU A 309 -6.09 15.53 -9.95
CA GLU A 309 -7.11 14.69 -9.35
C GLU A 309 -7.89 13.94 -10.43
N TYR A 310 -8.39 14.66 -11.44
CA TYR A 310 -9.08 14.07 -12.58
C TYR A 310 -8.22 13.03 -13.30
N LEU A 311 -6.95 13.34 -13.58
CA LEU A 311 -6.01 12.43 -14.25
C LEU A 311 -5.67 11.21 -13.38
N ALA A 312 -5.55 11.36 -12.06
CA ALA A 312 -5.27 10.25 -11.16
C ALA A 312 -6.43 9.25 -11.08
N TYR A 313 -7.67 9.74 -11.10
CA TYR A 313 -8.85 8.88 -11.21
C TYR A 313 -8.96 8.26 -12.60
N ALA A 314 -8.79 9.02 -13.68
CA ALA A 314 -8.78 8.48 -15.05
C ALA A 314 -7.71 7.39 -15.23
N GLY A 315 -6.54 7.58 -14.61
CA GLY A 315 -5.42 6.64 -14.54
C GLY A 315 -5.65 5.40 -13.68
N ASP A 316 -6.77 5.32 -12.96
CA ASP A 316 -7.07 4.24 -12.02
C ASP A 316 -6.05 4.11 -10.87
N CYS A 317 -5.35 5.22 -10.54
CA CYS A 317 -4.30 5.24 -9.53
C CYS A 317 -4.84 4.80 -8.17
N VAL A 318 -6.03 5.29 -7.79
CA VAL A 318 -6.67 4.98 -6.51
C VAL A 318 -7.09 3.51 -6.41
N ALA A 319 -7.53 2.89 -7.50
CA ALA A 319 -7.97 1.49 -7.48
C ALA A 319 -6.79 0.56 -7.23
N CYS A 320 -5.67 0.81 -7.89
CA CYS A 320 -4.47 0.01 -7.73
C CYS A 320 -3.73 0.32 -6.41
N HIS A 321 -3.66 1.60 -6.03
CA HIS A 321 -2.90 2.04 -4.84
C HIS A 321 -3.76 2.16 -3.58
N SER A 322 -4.87 1.44 -3.46
CA SER A 322 -5.63 1.36 -2.20
C SER A 322 -5.99 -0.08 -1.89
N ALA A 323 -5.86 -0.48 -0.62
CA ALA A 323 -6.42 -1.75 -0.15
C ALA A 323 -7.96 -1.63 -0.06
N GLU A 324 -8.66 -2.78 0.00
CA GLU A 324 -10.12 -2.78 0.14
C GLU A 324 -10.54 -2.08 1.46
N GLY A 325 -11.35 -1.02 1.33
CA GLY A 325 -11.72 -0.10 2.40
C GLY A 325 -10.56 0.62 3.10
N GLY A 326 -9.33 0.48 2.60
CA GLY A 326 -8.13 1.14 3.11
C GLY A 326 -8.10 2.63 2.80
N GLU A 327 -7.11 3.30 3.36
CA GLU A 327 -6.82 4.70 3.07
C GLU A 327 -6.47 4.88 1.57
N PRO A 328 -7.04 5.89 0.88
CA PRO A 328 -6.74 6.15 -0.52
C PRO A 328 -5.23 6.31 -0.77
N PHE A 329 -4.73 5.71 -1.85
CA PHE A 329 -3.34 5.82 -2.30
C PHE A 329 -2.26 5.22 -1.36
N ALA A 330 -2.65 4.57 -0.26
CA ALA A 330 -1.73 3.99 0.73
C ALA A 330 -1.17 2.60 0.37
N GLY A 331 -1.53 2.07 -0.80
CA GLY A 331 -1.10 0.77 -1.31
C GLY A 331 -1.75 -0.41 -0.59
N GLY A 332 -1.18 -1.61 -0.80
CA GLY A 332 -1.64 -2.85 -0.16
C GLY A 332 -2.63 -3.68 -0.97
N LEU A 333 -2.84 -3.39 -2.24
CA LEU A 333 -3.59 -4.28 -3.14
C LEU A 333 -2.66 -5.40 -3.65
N PRO A 334 -3.04 -6.69 -3.53
CA PRO A 334 -2.24 -7.79 -4.06
C PRO A 334 -2.58 -8.08 -5.53
N PHE A 335 -1.55 -8.20 -6.36
CA PHE A 335 -1.63 -8.66 -7.74
C PHE A 335 -1.01 -10.05 -7.85
N VAL A 336 -1.83 -11.06 -8.15
CA VAL A 336 -1.36 -12.44 -8.36
C VAL A 336 -0.87 -12.59 -9.79
N THR A 337 0.40 -12.91 -9.95
CA THR A 337 0.99 -13.19 -11.26
C THR A 337 1.44 -14.65 -11.33
N PRO A 338 1.67 -15.21 -12.54
CA PRO A 338 2.28 -16.52 -12.68
C PRO A 338 3.66 -16.66 -12.01
N PHE A 339 4.32 -15.54 -11.67
CA PHE A 339 5.64 -15.52 -11.06
C PHE A 339 5.63 -15.21 -9.56
N GLY A 340 4.45 -14.99 -8.96
CA GLY A 340 4.31 -14.61 -7.56
C GLY A 340 3.38 -13.41 -7.37
N THR A 341 3.35 -12.87 -6.16
CA THR A 341 2.46 -11.76 -5.79
C THR A 341 3.24 -10.45 -5.66
N VAL A 342 2.78 -9.44 -6.39
CA VAL A 342 3.23 -8.05 -6.27
C VAL A 342 2.20 -7.29 -5.44
N TYR A 343 2.63 -6.42 -4.53
CA TYR A 343 1.73 -5.55 -3.78
C TYR A 343 1.90 -4.10 -4.25
N SER A 344 0.78 -3.36 -4.36
CA SER A 344 0.84 -1.93 -4.63
C SER A 344 1.49 -1.16 -3.48
N THR A 345 2.20 -0.10 -3.84
CA THR A 345 2.93 0.75 -2.89
C THR A 345 2.09 1.94 -2.43
N ASN A 346 2.38 2.46 -1.26
CA ASN A 346 1.93 3.75 -0.79
C ASN A 346 2.54 4.86 -1.65
N ILE A 347 1.69 5.63 -2.33
CA ILE A 347 2.09 6.77 -3.17
C ILE A 347 1.65 8.12 -2.59
N THR A 348 1.29 8.15 -1.29
CA THR A 348 1.03 9.39 -0.55
C THR A 348 2.34 10.15 -0.28
N PRO A 349 2.29 11.45 0.03
CA PRO A 349 3.49 12.25 0.27
C PRO A 349 4.13 12.01 1.65
N HIS A 350 3.83 10.87 2.30
CA HIS A 350 4.51 10.46 3.51
C HIS A 350 6.00 10.22 3.22
N THR A 351 6.91 10.84 3.98
CA THR A 351 8.35 10.88 3.67
C THR A 351 8.99 9.49 3.76
N THR A 352 8.69 8.69 4.78
CA THR A 352 9.33 7.37 4.96
C THR A 352 8.57 6.21 4.33
N GLU A 353 7.24 6.20 4.44
CA GLU A 353 6.40 5.07 4.00
C GLU A 353 5.85 5.25 2.58
N GLY A 354 5.76 6.49 2.07
CA GLY A 354 5.24 6.83 0.75
C GLY A 354 6.30 7.43 -0.18
N ILE A 355 5.89 8.33 -1.08
CA ILE A 355 6.76 9.00 -2.05
C ILE A 355 7.25 10.37 -1.58
N GLY A 356 7.11 10.73 -0.30
CA GLY A 356 7.46 12.07 0.20
C GLY A 356 8.94 12.46 0.14
N THR A 357 9.84 11.56 -0.29
CA THR A 357 11.25 11.91 -0.61
C THR A 357 11.53 11.99 -2.10
N TYR A 358 10.55 11.70 -2.96
CA TYR A 358 10.68 11.86 -4.40
C TYR A 358 10.73 13.36 -4.71
N ASP A 359 11.49 13.72 -5.72
CA ASP A 359 11.27 14.97 -6.45
C ASP A 359 10.44 14.68 -7.72
N PHE A 360 10.18 15.71 -8.52
CA PHE A 360 9.42 15.58 -9.76
C PHE A 360 10.06 14.60 -10.75
N ASP A 361 11.40 14.61 -10.87
CA ASP A 361 12.13 13.75 -11.80
C ASP A 361 12.07 12.29 -11.36
N ASP A 362 12.18 12.01 -10.05
CA ASP A 362 11.98 10.68 -9.48
C ASP A 362 10.55 10.18 -9.74
N PHE A 363 9.54 11.04 -9.58
CA PHE A 363 8.13 10.70 -9.84
C PHE A 363 7.89 10.40 -11.32
N GLN A 364 8.37 11.26 -12.21
CA GLN A 364 8.29 11.05 -13.65
C GLN A 364 9.00 9.75 -14.05
N ALA A 365 10.23 9.52 -13.58
CA ALA A 365 10.97 8.31 -13.89
C ALA A 365 10.26 7.03 -13.41
N ALA A 366 9.57 7.08 -12.26
CA ALA A 366 8.76 5.97 -11.79
C ALA A 366 7.55 5.74 -12.72
N LEU A 367 6.84 6.81 -13.09
CA LEU A 367 5.61 6.74 -13.87
C LEU A 367 5.83 6.32 -15.32
N VAL A 368 6.84 6.85 -16.00
CA VAL A 368 6.99 6.66 -17.46
C VAL A 368 8.17 5.76 -17.83
N ALA A 369 9.14 5.57 -16.94
CA ALA A 369 10.33 4.74 -17.21
C ALA A 369 10.41 3.48 -16.34
N GLY A 370 9.44 3.25 -15.46
CA GLY A 370 9.42 2.13 -14.53
C GLY A 370 10.64 2.12 -13.60
N LYS A 371 11.19 3.30 -13.27
CA LYS A 371 12.40 3.45 -12.44
C LYS A 371 12.05 4.15 -11.12
N GLY A 372 11.73 3.36 -10.11
CA GLY A 372 11.55 3.86 -8.75
C GLY A 372 12.89 4.13 -8.03
N LYS A 373 12.81 4.85 -6.91
CA LYS A 373 13.98 5.21 -6.08
C LYS A 373 14.74 4.00 -5.51
N ASN A 374 14.04 2.89 -5.32
CA ASN A 374 14.56 1.63 -4.77
C ASN A 374 14.80 0.55 -5.84
N GLY A 375 14.79 0.92 -7.13
CA GLY A 375 15.02 0.02 -8.26
C GLY A 375 13.88 0.02 -9.29
N TYR A 376 14.00 -0.83 -10.30
CA TYR A 376 13.02 -0.92 -11.39
C TYR A 376 11.70 -1.54 -10.91
N LEU A 377 10.60 -1.00 -11.41
CA LEU A 377 9.23 -1.43 -11.12
C LEU A 377 8.87 -2.66 -11.95
N TYR A 378 8.01 -3.50 -11.42
CA TYR A 378 7.42 -4.59 -12.20
C TYR A 378 6.42 -3.98 -13.20
N PRO A 379 6.32 -4.51 -14.44
CA PRO A 379 5.36 -4.05 -15.45
C PRO A 379 3.90 -4.43 -15.12
N ALA A 380 3.60 -4.67 -13.83
CA ALA A 380 2.25 -4.62 -13.28
C ALA A 380 1.81 -3.15 -13.07
N MET A 381 2.76 -2.24 -12.87
CA MET A 381 2.53 -0.81 -12.98
C MET A 381 2.60 -0.45 -14.47
N PRO A 382 1.58 0.17 -15.07
CA PRO A 382 1.47 0.33 -16.52
C PRO A 382 2.32 1.52 -17.04
N TYR A 383 3.59 1.59 -16.65
CA TYR A 383 4.51 2.66 -17.08
C TYR A 383 4.75 2.65 -18.60
N THR A 384 4.58 1.51 -19.25
CA THR A 384 4.59 1.35 -20.72
C THR A 384 3.43 2.06 -21.41
N SER A 385 2.34 2.34 -20.69
CA SER A 385 1.19 3.09 -21.18
C SER A 385 1.28 4.56 -20.73
N TYR A 386 1.65 4.81 -19.48
CA TYR A 386 1.81 6.19 -18.96
C TYR A 386 2.89 7.01 -19.63
N GLN A 387 3.80 6.40 -20.38
CA GLN A 387 4.79 7.15 -21.19
C GLN A 387 4.17 8.12 -22.20
N TYR A 388 2.89 7.98 -22.53
CA TYR A 388 2.18 8.86 -23.44
C TYR A 388 1.56 10.10 -22.77
N LEU A 389 1.69 10.22 -21.45
CA LEU A 389 1.27 11.41 -20.71
C LEU A 389 2.02 12.65 -21.20
N THR A 390 1.31 13.78 -21.27
CA THR A 390 1.96 15.05 -21.60
C THR A 390 2.77 15.57 -20.40
N ASP A 391 3.76 16.42 -20.65
CA ASP A 391 4.54 17.05 -19.58
C ASP A 391 3.65 17.82 -18.59
N GLN A 392 2.56 18.42 -19.07
CA GLN A 392 1.62 19.15 -18.21
C GLN A 392 0.81 18.18 -17.33
N ASP A 393 0.33 17.08 -17.88
CA ASP A 393 -0.40 16.05 -17.10
C ASP A 393 0.50 15.46 -16.01
N MET A 394 1.79 15.27 -16.31
CA MET A 394 2.78 14.82 -15.32
C MET A 394 2.95 15.81 -14.17
N VAL A 395 2.98 17.11 -14.45
CA VAL A 395 3.02 18.17 -13.42
C VAL A 395 1.75 18.18 -12.60
N ASP A 396 0.58 18.10 -13.26
CA ASP A 396 -0.72 18.11 -12.59
C ASP A 396 -0.88 16.90 -11.66
N LEU A 397 -0.54 15.70 -12.13
CA LEU A 397 -0.50 14.48 -11.30
C LEU A 397 0.46 14.65 -10.11
N TRP A 398 1.64 15.22 -10.32
CA TRP A 398 2.59 15.45 -9.24
C TRP A 398 2.04 16.40 -8.18
N GLU A 399 1.46 17.54 -8.58
CA GLU A 399 0.88 18.49 -7.63
C GLU A 399 -0.27 17.88 -6.83
N TYR A 400 -1.16 17.12 -7.49
CA TYR A 400 -2.21 16.39 -6.79
C TYR A 400 -1.63 15.39 -5.78
N MET A 401 -0.66 14.55 -6.18
CA MET A 401 -0.01 13.59 -5.26
C MET A 401 0.73 14.27 -4.09
N GLN A 402 1.21 15.51 -4.26
CA GLN A 402 1.79 16.27 -3.16
C GLN A 402 0.75 16.91 -2.24
N SER A 403 -0.49 17.07 -2.71
CA SER A 403 -1.60 17.70 -1.98
C SER A 403 -2.38 16.72 -1.10
N ILE A 404 -2.39 15.42 -1.44
CA ILE A 404 -3.18 14.42 -0.70
C ILE A 404 -2.62 14.13 0.69
N THR A 405 -3.46 13.57 1.55
CA THR A 405 -3.13 13.16 2.91
C THR A 405 -1.96 12.18 2.95
N ALA A 406 -0.95 12.48 3.77
CA ALA A 406 0.17 11.58 3.99
C ALA A 406 -0.25 10.41 4.90
N VAL A 407 -0.22 9.18 4.38
CA VAL A 407 -0.64 8.00 5.14
C VAL A 407 0.60 7.22 5.64
N PRO A 408 0.72 6.96 6.95
CA PRO A 408 1.86 6.27 7.54
C PRO A 408 1.79 4.73 7.42
N ARG A 409 1.34 4.23 6.26
CA ARG A 409 1.21 2.81 5.97
C ARG A 409 2.46 2.29 5.27
N ARG A 410 3.14 1.32 5.90
CA ARG A 410 4.31 0.64 5.32
C ARG A 410 3.89 -0.23 4.13
N ASN A 411 4.75 -0.27 3.11
CA ASN A 411 4.61 -1.17 1.95
C ASN A 411 4.81 -2.65 2.33
N ASP A 412 3.97 -3.50 1.75
CA ASP A 412 4.11 -4.96 1.83
C ASP A 412 5.26 -5.45 0.94
N ASP A 413 5.96 -6.48 1.39
CA ASP A 413 7.05 -7.08 0.60
C ASP A 413 6.49 -7.98 -0.51
N ASN A 414 7.00 -7.82 -1.73
CA ASN A 414 6.62 -8.69 -2.85
C ASN A 414 7.11 -10.13 -2.63
N SER A 415 6.28 -11.09 -3.02
CA SER A 415 6.59 -12.52 -2.95
C SER A 415 6.76 -13.08 -4.36
N MET A 416 7.97 -12.92 -4.92
CA MET A 416 8.29 -13.28 -6.31
C MET A 416 9.24 -14.49 -6.37
N MET A 417 9.01 -15.39 -7.32
CA MET A 417 9.87 -16.56 -7.52
C MET A 417 11.22 -16.18 -8.15
N PHE A 418 12.27 -16.95 -7.89
CA PHE A 418 13.53 -16.77 -8.62
C PHE A 418 13.36 -17.19 -10.11
N PRO A 419 13.87 -16.43 -11.09
CA PRO A 419 14.68 -15.20 -10.96
C PRO A 419 13.88 -13.89 -11.01
N SER A 420 12.55 -13.92 -11.08
CA SER A 420 11.70 -12.71 -11.14
C SER A 420 11.84 -11.77 -9.93
N ASN A 421 12.38 -12.24 -8.80
CA ASN A 421 12.71 -11.41 -7.65
C ASN A 421 13.96 -10.51 -7.85
N ILE A 422 14.74 -10.69 -8.92
CA ILE A 422 15.93 -9.87 -9.20
C ILE A 422 15.52 -8.59 -9.95
N ARG A 423 15.44 -7.47 -9.23
CA ARG A 423 15.02 -6.16 -9.78
C ARG A 423 15.88 -5.67 -10.96
N LEU A 424 17.18 -6.00 -11.01
CA LEU A 424 18.02 -5.61 -12.16
C LEU A 424 17.62 -6.33 -13.45
N GLY A 425 16.98 -7.51 -13.37
CA GLY A 425 16.45 -8.20 -14.54
C GLY A 425 15.38 -7.38 -15.27
N LEU A 426 14.65 -6.52 -14.56
CA LEU A 426 13.63 -5.64 -15.12
C LEU A 426 14.22 -4.55 -16.02
N LEU A 427 15.47 -4.12 -15.79
CA LEU A 427 16.16 -3.26 -16.76
C LEU A 427 16.36 -3.99 -18.10
N GLY A 428 16.77 -5.26 -18.04
CA GLY A 428 16.87 -6.08 -19.24
C GLY A 428 15.53 -6.27 -19.94
N TRP A 429 14.45 -6.41 -19.17
CA TRP A 429 13.08 -6.45 -19.70
C TRP A 429 12.72 -5.14 -20.40
N ASN A 430 12.95 -3.97 -19.77
CA ASN A 430 12.68 -2.67 -20.37
C ASN A 430 13.45 -2.48 -21.69
N ILE A 431 14.73 -2.83 -21.73
CA ILE A 431 15.55 -2.70 -22.96
C ILE A 431 15.00 -3.53 -24.12
N VAL A 432 14.34 -4.66 -23.84
CA VAL A 432 13.85 -5.59 -24.87
C VAL A 432 12.40 -5.30 -25.27
N PHE A 433 11.55 -4.90 -24.33
CA PHE A 433 10.09 -4.89 -24.50
C PHE A 433 9.42 -3.53 -24.32
N MET A 434 10.09 -2.55 -23.71
CA MET A 434 9.50 -1.22 -23.57
C MET A 434 9.65 -0.48 -24.90
N ASP A 435 8.52 -0.18 -25.53
CA ASP A 435 8.47 0.82 -26.60
C ASP A 435 8.77 2.19 -25.99
N THR A 436 9.56 3.01 -26.66
CA THR A 436 9.91 4.37 -26.23
C THR A 436 9.53 5.41 -27.28
N ASP A 437 8.87 5.00 -28.35
CA ASP A 437 8.39 5.91 -29.38
C ASP A 437 7.19 6.70 -28.84
N PRO A 438 7.09 8.01 -29.17
CA PRO A 438 5.94 8.81 -28.78
C PRO A 438 4.67 8.28 -29.46
N ILE A 439 3.51 8.57 -28.86
CA ILE A 439 2.23 8.19 -29.43
C ILE A 439 2.05 8.79 -30.85
N ASP A 440 1.72 7.93 -31.82
CA ASP A 440 1.48 8.35 -33.19
C ASP A 440 0.03 8.81 -33.37
N TYR A 441 -0.18 10.12 -33.53
CA TYR A 441 -1.51 10.69 -33.76
C TYR A 441 -1.91 10.74 -35.23
N GLN A 442 -1.14 10.15 -36.15
CA GLN A 442 -1.51 10.06 -37.55
C GLN A 442 -2.55 8.97 -37.75
N VAL A 443 -3.68 9.33 -38.38
CA VAL A 443 -4.70 8.36 -38.78
C VAL A 443 -4.11 7.45 -39.88
N PRO A 444 -4.13 6.12 -39.71
CA PRO A 444 -3.66 5.18 -40.72
C PRO A 444 -4.35 5.39 -42.07
N GLU A 445 -3.63 5.15 -43.17
CA GLU A 445 -4.16 5.40 -44.51
C GLU A 445 -5.44 4.61 -44.77
N GLU A 446 -5.51 3.39 -44.25
CA GLU A 446 -6.66 2.48 -44.36
C GLU A 446 -7.91 3.00 -43.65
N LEU A 447 -7.75 3.89 -42.65
CA LEU A 447 -8.84 4.39 -41.80
C LEU A 447 -9.24 5.84 -42.11
N LYS A 448 -8.57 6.51 -43.05
CA LYS A 448 -8.84 7.92 -43.39
C LYS A 448 -10.28 8.20 -43.85
N SER A 449 -10.97 7.20 -44.40
CA SER A 449 -12.37 7.34 -44.80
C SER A 449 -13.36 7.05 -43.68
N GLU A 450 -12.93 6.39 -42.61
CA GLU A 450 -13.79 5.99 -41.48
C GLU A 450 -13.69 6.98 -40.31
N VAL A 451 -12.50 7.55 -40.08
CA VAL A 451 -12.29 8.59 -39.07
C VAL A 451 -12.75 9.94 -39.60
N GLU A 452 -14.02 10.26 -39.33
CA GLU A 452 -14.62 11.56 -39.66
C GLU A 452 -14.14 12.71 -38.74
N ASN A 453 -13.93 12.42 -37.45
CA ASN A 453 -13.51 13.40 -36.45
C ASN A 453 -12.13 13.04 -35.89
N VAL A 454 -11.09 13.57 -36.53
CA VAL A 454 -9.69 13.30 -36.16
C VAL A 454 -9.36 13.78 -34.74
N GLU A 455 -9.88 14.93 -34.31
CA GLU A 455 -9.61 15.47 -32.97
C GLU A 455 -10.17 14.54 -31.88
N LYS A 456 -11.43 14.09 -32.04
CA LYS A 456 -12.05 13.12 -31.11
C LYS A 456 -11.33 11.78 -31.12
N TRP A 457 -10.87 11.31 -32.29
CA TRP A 457 -10.07 10.09 -32.38
C TRP A 457 -8.73 10.21 -31.64
N GLN A 458 -8.03 11.34 -31.79
CA GLN A 458 -6.75 11.59 -31.10
C GLN A 458 -6.93 11.66 -29.58
N GLN A 459 -7.98 12.32 -29.10
CA GLN A 459 -8.32 12.37 -27.68
C GLN A 459 -8.66 10.98 -27.14
N GLY A 460 -9.48 10.22 -27.85
CA GLY A 460 -9.79 8.83 -27.50
C GLY A 460 -8.56 7.93 -27.46
N LYS A 461 -7.65 8.08 -28.43
CA LYS A 461 -6.38 7.37 -28.47
C LYS A 461 -5.51 7.69 -27.26
N TYR A 462 -5.40 8.96 -26.88
CA TYR A 462 -4.66 9.37 -25.69
C TYR A 462 -5.22 8.71 -24.42
N TRP A 463 -6.53 8.74 -24.21
CA TRP A 463 -7.15 8.13 -23.05
C TRP A 463 -6.99 6.61 -23.05
N VAL A 464 -7.27 5.94 -24.16
CA VAL A 464 -7.23 4.47 -24.25
C VAL A 464 -5.80 3.91 -24.15
N ALA A 465 -4.81 4.57 -24.77
CA ALA A 465 -3.42 4.12 -24.77
C ALA A 465 -2.62 4.59 -23.54
N GLY A 466 -2.96 5.77 -22.99
CA GLY A 466 -2.30 6.38 -21.85
C GLY A 466 -2.95 6.01 -20.52
N LEU A 467 -3.74 6.93 -19.96
CA LEU A 467 -4.31 6.80 -18.61
C LEU A 467 -5.32 5.66 -18.44
N GLY A 468 -6.12 5.36 -19.45
CA GLY A 468 -7.04 4.23 -19.43
C GLY A 468 -6.36 2.87 -19.69
N HIS A 469 -5.11 2.89 -20.20
CA HIS A 469 -4.22 1.73 -20.40
C HIS A 469 -4.91 0.43 -20.84
N CYS A 470 -5.92 0.54 -21.72
CA CYS A 470 -6.85 -0.57 -21.99
C CYS A 470 -6.13 -1.78 -22.60
N SER A 471 -5.00 -1.54 -23.27
CA SER A 471 -4.16 -2.57 -23.87
C SER A 471 -3.53 -3.49 -22.82
N GLU A 472 -3.30 -3.01 -21.59
CA GLU A 472 -2.67 -3.79 -20.53
C GLU A 472 -3.54 -4.96 -20.09
N CYS A 473 -4.87 -4.82 -20.18
CA CYS A 473 -5.82 -5.88 -19.89
C CYS A 473 -6.30 -6.62 -21.14
N HIS A 474 -6.56 -5.89 -22.22
CA HIS A 474 -7.23 -6.46 -23.39
C HIS A 474 -6.27 -6.95 -24.49
N THR A 475 -4.95 -7.03 -24.25
CA THR A 475 -4.00 -7.51 -25.26
C THR A 475 -3.27 -8.77 -24.76
N PRO A 476 -3.14 -9.81 -25.60
CA PRO A 476 -2.39 -11.01 -25.22
C PRO A 476 -0.94 -10.71 -24.84
N ARG A 477 -0.43 -11.42 -23.83
CA ARG A 477 0.96 -11.31 -23.37
C ARG A 477 1.82 -12.49 -23.82
N ASN A 478 3.09 -12.23 -24.08
CA ASN A 478 4.08 -13.27 -24.36
C ASN A 478 4.56 -13.95 -23.05
N ILE A 479 5.45 -14.95 -23.16
CA ILE A 479 5.96 -15.69 -21.99
C ILE A 479 6.72 -14.83 -20.96
N ALA A 480 7.20 -13.65 -21.38
CA ALA A 480 7.87 -12.66 -20.52
C ALA A 480 6.88 -11.63 -19.95
N GLN A 481 5.57 -11.84 -20.12
CA GLN A 481 4.48 -10.95 -19.70
C GLN A 481 4.47 -9.58 -20.40
N ALA A 482 5.19 -9.42 -21.52
CA ALA A 482 5.07 -8.22 -22.36
C ALA A 482 3.89 -8.35 -23.32
N LEU A 483 3.22 -7.22 -23.62
CA LEU A 483 2.15 -7.16 -24.61
C LEU A 483 2.65 -7.58 -25.99
N ILE A 484 1.75 -8.13 -26.82
CA ILE A 484 2.01 -8.47 -28.22
C ILE A 484 1.31 -7.42 -29.09
N PRO A 485 2.02 -6.38 -29.59
CA PRO A 485 1.40 -5.23 -30.27
C PRO A 485 0.62 -5.60 -31.54
N GLU A 486 1.01 -6.67 -32.23
CA GLU A 486 0.31 -7.17 -33.42
C GLU A 486 -1.05 -7.79 -33.10
N ARG A 487 -1.37 -7.97 -31.81
CA ARG A 487 -2.62 -8.53 -31.30
C ARG A 487 -3.32 -7.58 -30.34
N ILE A 488 -3.06 -6.28 -30.47
CA ILE A 488 -3.68 -5.26 -29.62
C ILE A 488 -5.19 -5.46 -29.53
N PHE A 489 -5.72 -5.42 -28.31
CA PHE A 489 -7.14 -5.57 -28.01
C PHE A 489 -7.80 -6.94 -28.29
N GLN A 490 -7.05 -7.98 -28.66
CA GLN A 490 -7.60 -9.33 -28.93
C GLN A 490 -7.93 -10.17 -27.68
N GLY A 491 -8.04 -9.51 -26.53
CA GLY A 491 -8.37 -10.10 -25.23
C GLY A 491 -7.21 -10.81 -24.52
N ASN A 492 -7.37 -11.06 -23.22
CA ASN A 492 -6.40 -11.79 -22.41
C ASN A 492 -7.03 -12.35 -21.12
N LEU A 493 -6.55 -13.49 -20.64
CA LEU A 493 -7.02 -14.07 -19.38
C LEU A 493 -6.32 -13.39 -18.18
N ILE A 494 -7.13 -12.81 -17.27
CA ILE A 494 -6.68 -12.10 -16.06
C ILE A 494 -7.60 -12.50 -14.90
N ASP A 495 -7.02 -12.95 -13.78
CA ASP A 495 -7.75 -13.34 -12.57
C ASP A 495 -8.94 -14.30 -12.81
N GLY A 496 -8.75 -15.24 -13.75
CA GLY A 496 -9.76 -16.25 -14.09
C GLY A 496 -10.92 -15.72 -14.92
N TRP A 497 -10.86 -14.46 -15.37
CA TRP A 497 -11.78 -13.86 -16.34
C TRP A 497 -11.06 -13.56 -17.64
N ASN A 498 -11.76 -13.66 -18.76
CA ASN A 498 -11.23 -13.14 -20.01
C ASN A 498 -11.54 -11.64 -20.08
N ALA A 499 -10.52 -10.77 -20.15
CA ALA A 499 -10.72 -9.40 -20.60
C ALA A 499 -11.05 -9.48 -22.10
N PRO A 500 -12.31 -9.24 -22.51
CA PRO A 500 -12.79 -9.61 -23.84
C PRO A 500 -12.03 -8.93 -24.97
N ASP A 501 -12.14 -9.46 -26.18
CA ASP A 501 -11.65 -8.77 -27.37
C ASP A 501 -12.42 -7.44 -27.54
N ILE A 502 -11.70 -6.32 -27.56
CA ILE A 502 -12.25 -4.96 -27.77
C ILE A 502 -11.72 -4.34 -29.07
N THR A 503 -11.26 -5.18 -30.01
CA THR A 503 -10.93 -4.72 -31.35
C THR A 503 -12.13 -4.06 -32.00
N ALA A 504 -11.88 -3.09 -32.87
CA ALA A 504 -12.91 -2.42 -33.66
C ALA A 504 -13.73 -3.44 -34.46
N ASN A 505 -13.07 -4.49 -34.96
CA ASN A 505 -13.74 -5.58 -35.67
C ASN A 505 -14.73 -6.34 -34.79
N GLU A 506 -14.31 -6.81 -33.61
CA GLU A 506 -15.19 -7.58 -32.74
C GLU A 506 -16.32 -6.71 -32.18
N LEU A 507 -16.03 -5.47 -31.78
CA LEU A 507 -17.06 -4.51 -31.35
C LEU A 507 -18.10 -4.25 -32.46
N TYR A 508 -17.66 -4.11 -33.71
CA TYR A 508 -18.55 -3.95 -34.86
C TYR A 508 -19.41 -5.20 -35.14
N VAL A 509 -18.80 -6.39 -35.10
CA VAL A 509 -19.51 -7.67 -35.28
C VAL A 509 -20.53 -7.89 -34.16
N ASP A 510 -20.16 -7.61 -32.91
CA ASP A 510 -21.04 -7.67 -31.74
C ASP A 510 -22.08 -6.52 -31.73
N GLY A 511 -22.03 -5.61 -32.70
CA GLY A 511 -23.02 -4.57 -32.94
C GLY A 511 -23.01 -3.44 -31.91
N TRP A 512 -21.85 -3.15 -31.32
CA TRP A 512 -21.67 -1.99 -30.44
C TRP A 512 -21.73 -0.70 -31.25
N ASP A 513 -22.36 0.32 -30.67
CA ASP A 513 -22.32 1.68 -31.17
C ASP A 513 -21.75 2.63 -30.11
N GLU A 514 -21.44 3.86 -30.52
CA GLU A 514 -20.76 4.83 -29.66
C GLU A 514 -21.57 5.14 -28.41
N ALA A 515 -22.89 5.31 -28.53
CA ALA A 515 -23.75 5.64 -27.40
C ALA A 515 -23.79 4.50 -26.38
N THR A 516 -23.96 3.27 -26.87
CA THR A 516 -24.05 2.06 -26.06
C THR A 516 -22.74 1.75 -25.34
N LEU A 517 -21.60 1.89 -26.05
CA LEU A 517 -20.28 1.68 -25.47
C LEU A 517 -19.94 2.77 -24.46
N THR A 518 -20.30 4.02 -24.75
CA THR A 518 -20.14 5.15 -23.81
C THR A 518 -20.93 4.90 -22.53
N ASP A 519 -22.20 4.51 -22.64
CA ASP A 519 -23.04 4.24 -21.46
C ASP A 519 -22.47 3.08 -20.63
N PHE A 520 -21.98 2.02 -21.28
CA PHE A 520 -21.31 0.91 -20.61
C PHE A 520 -20.05 1.35 -19.86
N LEU A 521 -19.16 2.11 -20.51
CA LEU A 521 -17.91 2.56 -19.90
C LEU A 521 -18.14 3.60 -18.79
N HIS A 522 -19.10 4.51 -18.96
CA HIS A 522 -19.35 5.60 -18.01
C HIS A 522 -20.20 5.16 -16.80
N THR A 523 -21.13 4.23 -16.99
CA THR A 523 -22.10 3.84 -15.95
C THR A 523 -22.01 2.38 -15.52
N GLY A 524 -21.20 1.59 -16.23
CA GLY A 524 -21.15 0.14 -16.06
C GLY A 524 -22.36 -0.59 -16.62
N HIS A 525 -23.30 0.11 -17.27
CA HIS A 525 -24.55 -0.44 -17.75
C HIS A 525 -24.89 0.04 -19.16
N SER A 526 -25.36 -0.87 -20.01
CA SER A 526 -25.94 -0.53 -21.31
C SER A 526 -27.05 -1.53 -21.69
N ASP A 527 -27.64 -1.36 -22.88
CA ASP A 527 -28.56 -2.35 -23.44
C ASP A 527 -27.86 -3.65 -23.89
N LYS A 528 -26.51 -3.67 -23.87
CA LYS A 528 -25.66 -4.84 -24.12
C LYS A 528 -25.16 -5.53 -22.86
N GLY A 529 -25.55 -5.08 -21.66
CA GLY A 529 -25.25 -5.77 -20.41
C GLY A 529 -24.67 -4.85 -19.34
N THR A 530 -23.90 -5.44 -18.43
CA THR A 530 -23.33 -4.75 -17.27
C THR A 530 -21.87 -5.15 -17.07
N ALA A 531 -21.06 -4.23 -16.58
CA ALA A 531 -19.69 -4.49 -16.16
C ALA A 531 -19.69 -5.38 -14.91
N PHE A 532 -18.71 -6.30 -14.86
CA PHE A 532 -18.49 -7.22 -13.75
C PHE A 532 -16.99 -7.53 -13.63
N ALA A 533 -16.60 -8.14 -12.51
CA ALA A 533 -15.20 -8.42 -12.19
C ALA A 533 -14.32 -7.14 -12.30
N GLY A 534 -13.07 -7.25 -12.76
CA GLY A 534 -12.15 -6.10 -12.82
C GLY A 534 -12.69 -4.91 -13.64
N MET A 535 -13.55 -5.14 -14.65
CA MET A 535 -14.16 -4.03 -15.39
C MET A 535 -15.13 -3.22 -14.51
N ALA A 536 -15.83 -3.85 -13.56
CA ALA A 536 -16.65 -3.12 -12.61
C ALA A 536 -15.80 -2.21 -11.72
N ASP A 537 -14.62 -2.67 -11.29
CA ASP A 537 -13.69 -1.87 -10.49
C ASP A 537 -13.16 -0.67 -11.28
N VAL A 538 -12.80 -0.87 -12.56
CA VAL A 538 -12.36 0.19 -13.48
C VAL A 538 -13.47 1.23 -13.68
N VAL A 539 -14.71 0.81 -13.90
CA VAL A 539 -15.84 1.76 -14.02
C VAL A 539 -16.01 2.54 -12.72
N LYS A 540 -16.05 1.84 -11.58
CA LYS A 540 -16.35 2.42 -10.27
C LYS A 540 -15.30 3.42 -9.79
N ASN A 541 -14.02 3.13 -10.04
CA ASN A 541 -12.90 3.90 -9.50
C ASN A 541 -12.27 4.88 -10.50
N SER A 542 -12.56 4.73 -11.80
CA SER A 542 -12.01 5.57 -12.87
C SER A 542 -13.09 6.12 -13.81
N LEU A 543 -13.64 5.29 -14.70
CA LEU A 543 -14.38 5.80 -15.87
C LEU A 543 -15.69 6.53 -15.52
N SER A 544 -16.35 6.16 -14.42
CA SER A 544 -17.55 6.85 -13.94
C SER A 544 -17.29 8.24 -13.36
N LEU A 545 -16.03 8.53 -13.02
CA LEU A 545 -15.57 9.84 -12.53
C LEU A 545 -15.09 10.74 -13.67
N MET A 546 -14.92 10.18 -14.87
CA MET A 546 -14.56 10.93 -16.07
C MET A 546 -15.76 11.69 -16.64
N THR A 547 -15.46 12.73 -17.42
CA THR A 547 -16.51 13.40 -18.20
C THR A 547 -17.05 12.47 -19.28
N ARG A 548 -18.36 12.56 -19.55
CA ARG A 548 -18.97 11.74 -20.60
C ARG A 548 -18.36 12.01 -21.99
N GLU A 549 -17.91 13.24 -22.24
CA GLU A 549 -17.25 13.63 -23.50
C GLU A 549 -15.92 12.87 -23.71
N ASP A 550 -15.11 12.73 -22.64
CA ASP A 550 -13.88 11.95 -22.72
C ASP A 550 -14.17 10.45 -22.96
N ILE A 551 -15.17 9.88 -22.28
CA ILE A 551 -15.59 8.49 -22.51
C ILE A 551 -16.16 8.28 -23.91
N GLU A 552 -16.90 9.26 -24.46
CA GLU A 552 -17.35 9.25 -25.86
C GLU A 552 -16.17 9.25 -26.83
N SER A 553 -15.09 9.98 -26.52
CA SER A 553 -13.86 9.95 -27.34
C SER A 553 -13.18 8.58 -27.29
N MET A 554 -13.11 7.93 -26.12
CA MET A 554 -12.60 6.57 -25.97
C MET A 554 -13.41 5.58 -26.80
N SER A 555 -14.75 5.65 -26.70
CA SER A 555 -15.67 4.79 -27.44
C SER A 555 -15.53 5.00 -28.94
N TYR A 556 -15.41 6.25 -29.39
CA TYR A 556 -15.18 6.60 -30.79
C TYR A 556 -13.87 6.01 -31.32
N TYR A 557 -12.77 6.12 -30.56
CA TYR A 557 -11.49 5.53 -30.94
C TYR A 557 -11.56 3.99 -31.04
N LEU A 558 -12.10 3.32 -30.02
CA LEU A 558 -12.22 1.85 -29.99
C LEU A 558 -13.06 1.31 -31.15
N LEU A 559 -14.15 2.01 -31.53
CA LEU A 559 -15.01 1.63 -32.64
C LEU A 559 -14.41 1.97 -34.02
N SER A 560 -13.59 3.02 -34.11
CA SER A 560 -12.96 3.43 -35.37
C SER A 560 -11.74 2.59 -35.74
N GLY A 561 -11.05 2.05 -34.74
CA GLY A 561 -9.83 1.26 -34.94
C GLY A 561 -8.55 2.08 -35.10
N ASP A 562 -7.44 1.37 -35.29
CA ASP A 562 -6.09 1.88 -35.48
C ASP A 562 -5.17 0.81 -36.15
N ILE A 563 -3.86 1.05 -36.20
CA ILE A 563 -2.84 0.09 -36.65
C ILE A 563 -3.01 -1.24 -35.92
N ASN A 564 -3.02 -2.34 -36.67
CA ASN A 564 -3.29 -3.72 -36.21
C ASN A 564 -4.70 -3.94 -35.60
N ASN A 565 -5.59 -2.95 -35.68
CA ASN A 565 -6.95 -3.01 -35.17
C ASN A 565 -7.92 -2.37 -36.18
N THR A 566 -8.24 -3.09 -37.25
CA THR A 566 -9.12 -2.60 -38.33
C THR A 566 -10.34 -3.50 -38.47
N ILE A 567 -11.45 -2.94 -38.97
CA ILE A 567 -12.65 -3.70 -39.27
C ILE A 567 -12.41 -4.51 -40.55
N ALA A 568 -12.62 -5.82 -40.50
CA ALA A 568 -12.44 -6.68 -41.67
C ALA A 568 -13.48 -6.33 -42.75
N SER A 569 -13.06 -6.35 -44.02
CA SER A 569 -13.93 -5.97 -45.15
C SER A 569 -15.17 -6.85 -45.32
N ASP A 570 -15.16 -8.05 -44.76
CA ASP A 570 -16.24 -9.04 -44.76
C ASP A 570 -16.95 -9.16 -43.40
N ALA A 571 -16.61 -8.30 -42.43
CA ALA A 571 -17.29 -8.25 -41.14
C ALA A 571 -18.76 -7.86 -41.33
N VAL A 572 -19.65 -8.56 -40.62
CA VAL A 572 -21.09 -8.28 -40.63
C VAL A 572 -21.60 -8.26 -39.19
N PRO A 573 -22.34 -7.21 -38.79
CA PRO A 573 -22.93 -7.16 -37.45
C PRO A 573 -23.96 -8.27 -37.25
N LEU A 574 -23.87 -8.94 -36.12
CA LEU A 574 -24.79 -9.94 -35.64
C LEU A 574 -26.17 -9.35 -35.39
N LYS A 575 -27.23 -10.13 -35.65
CA LYS A 575 -28.63 -9.69 -35.53
C LYS A 575 -29.46 -10.74 -34.79
N PRO A 576 -29.23 -10.87 -33.46
CA PRO A 576 -29.94 -11.87 -32.66
C PRO A 576 -31.45 -11.63 -32.72
N LYS A 577 -32.19 -12.67 -33.10
CA LYS A 577 -33.65 -12.62 -33.28
C LYS A 577 -34.43 -12.84 -31.99
N GLY A 578 -33.77 -13.40 -30.98
CA GLY A 578 -34.42 -13.92 -29.79
C GLY A 578 -35.01 -15.31 -30.02
N PHE A 579 -35.68 -15.84 -28.99
CA PHE A 579 -36.39 -17.10 -29.08
C PHE A 579 -37.66 -16.98 -29.93
N ASP A 580 -37.94 -18.03 -30.70
CA ASP A 580 -39.12 -18.23 -31.54
C ASP A 580 -39.85 -19.56 -31.22
N GLU A 581 -40.96 -19.83 -31.92
CA GLU A 581 -41.78 -21.04 -31.71
C GLU A 581 -40.97 -22.34 -31.84
N ASP A 582 -40.01 -22.39 -32.76
CA ASP A 582 -39.16 -23.56 -32.97
C ASP A 582 -38.17 -23.74 -31.81
N SER A 583 -37.54 -22.66 -31.35
CA SER A 583 -36.64 -22.70 -30.20
C SER A 583 -37.36 -23.13 -28.91
N TYR A 584 -38.60 -22.68 -28.71
CA TYR A 584 -39.43 -23.04 -27.56
C TYR A 584 -39.84 -24.51 -27.53
N ALA A 585 -39.84 -25.18 -28.68
CA ALA A 585 -40.16 -26.60 -28.79
C ALA A 585 -38.97 -27.53 -28.46
N THR A 586 -37.75 -27.00 -28.26
CA THR A 586 -36.56 -27.79 -28.00
C THR A 586 -36.47 -28.29 -26.55
N ASP A 587 -35.89 -29.48 -26.35
CA ASP A 587 -35.64 -30.03 -25.00
C ASP A 587 -34.67 -29.15 -24.19
N ILE A 588 -33.74 -28.45 -24.85
CA ILE A 588 -32.77 -27.58 -24.18
C ILE A 588 -33.42 -26.27 -23.68
N TYR A 589 -34.44 -25.75 -24.37
CA TYR A 589 -35.22 -24.59 -23.89
C TYR A 589 -35.91 -24.88 -22.55
N THR A 590 -36.38 -26.11 -22.33
CA THR A 590 -36.95 -26.49 -21.03
C THR A 590 -35.93 -26.34 -19.90
N THR A 591 -34.66 -26.71 -20.15
CA THR A 591 -33.58 -26.47 -19.18
C THR A 591 -33.32 -24.98 -19.01
N TYR A 592 -33.19 -24.21 -20.10
CA TYR A 592 -33.03 -22.75 -20.02
C TYR A 592 -34.11 -22.11 -19.15
N ARG A 593 -35.38 -22.43 -19.37
CA ARG A 593 -36.50 -21.87 -18.61
C ARG A 593 -36.42 -22.21 -17.11
N GLN A 594 -35.97 -23.41 -16.78
CA GLN A 594 -35.85 -23.89 -15.39
C GLN A 594 -34.63 -23.32 -14.66
N THR A 595 -33.52 -23.07 -15.37
CA THR A 595 -32.25 -22.62 -14.76
C THR A 595 -32.04 -21.11 -14.87
N CYS A 596 -32.31 -20.53 -16.04
CA CYS A 596 -31.98 -19.14 -16.38
C CYS A 596 -33.23 -18.23 -16.46
N GLY A 597 -34.33 -18.74 -17.04
CA GLY A 597 -35.52 -17.94 -17.38
C GLY A 597 -36.24 -17.31 -16.17
N ALA A 598 -36.11 -17.91 -14.98
CA ALA A 598 -36.64 -17.34 -13.75
C ALA A 598 -36.09 -15.93 -13.44
N CYS A 599 -34.84 -15.67 -13.80
CA CYS A 599 -34.19 -14.37 -13.62
C CYS A 599 -34.10 -13.59 -14.95
N HIS A 600 -33.60 -14.22 -16.01
CA HIS A 600 -33.35 -13.58 -17.31
C HIS A 600 -34.58 -13.49 -18.23
N GLY A 601 -35.75 -13.94 -17.77
CA GLY A 601 -36.98 -13.98 -18.54
C GLY A 601 -37.07 -15.21 -19.45
N ASP A 602 -38.30 -15.68 -19.69
CA ASP A 602 -38.55 -16.82 -20.59
C ASP A 602 -38.21 -16.48 -22.07
N ASP A 603 -38.06 -15.18 -22.37
CA ASP A 603 -37.66 -14.61 -23.66
C ASP A 603 -36.21 -14.11 -23.70
N GLY A 604 -35.45 -14.25 -22.60
CA GLY A 604 -34.05 -13.83 -22.51
C GLY A 604 -33.79 -12.33 -22.48
N LYS A 605 -34.83 -11.49 -22.36
CA LYS A 605 -34.67 -10.02 -22.36
C LYS A 605 -34.25 -9.43 -21.01
N GLY A 606 -34.01 -10.28 -20.02
CA GLY A 606 -33.71 -9.85 -18.66
C GLY A 606 -34.95 -9.34 -17.93
N ARG A 607 -34.75 -8.94 -16.68
CA ARG A 607 -35.75 -8.30 -15.84
C ARG A 607 -35.01 -7.25 -15.03
N ASP A 608 -35.12 -5.98 -15.37
CA ASP A 608 -34.43 -4.92 -14.63
C ASP A 608 -35.13 -4.64 -13.28
N PRO A 609 -34.41 -4.50 -12.15
CA PRO A 609 -32.96 -4.67 -11.92
C PRO A 609 -32.61 -6.08 -11.38
N ILE A 610 -33.39 -7.11 -11.65
CA ILE A 610 -33.15 -8.49 -11.18
C ILE A 610 -31.96 -9.14 -11.91
N ALA A 611 -31.98 -9.15 -13.24
CA ALA A 611 -30.94 -9.75 -14.06
C ALA A 611 -30.84 -9.05 -15.42
N PRO A 612 -29.62 -8.92 -15.98
CA PRO A 612 -29.42 -8.24 -17.26
C PRO A 612 -30.06 -9.02 -18.41
N THR A 613 -30.27 -8.34 -19.53
CA THR A 613 -30.65 -8.99 -20.79
C THR A 613 -29.57 -9.98 -21.22
N LEU A 614 -29.99 -11.13 -21.75
CA LEU A 614 -29.13 -12.06 -22.48
C LEU A 614 -29.28 -11.87 -23.99
N LEU A 615 -30.42 -11.35 -24.45
CA LEU A 615 -30.61 -10.90 -25.82
C LEU A 615 -29.75 -9.68 -26.10
N ASN A 616 -29.00 -9.72 -27.21
CA ASN A 616 -28.10 -8.64 -27.62
C ASN A 616 -26.99 -8.33 -26.61
N ASN A 617 -26.70 -9.26 -25.68
CA ASN A 617 -25.71 -9.05 -24.64
C ASN A 617 -24.29 -9.24 -25.19
N GLY A 618 -23.38 -8.32 -24.88
CA GLY A 618 -22.01 -8.31 -25.40
C GLY A 618 -21.23 -9.61 -25.14
N ILE A 619 -21.39 -10.24 -23.97
CA ILE A 619 -20.70 -11.50 -23.64
C ILE A 619 -21.29 -12.69 -24.38
N ILE A 620 -22.62 -12.68 -24.59
CA ILE A 620 -23.33 -13.75 -25.31
C ILE A 620 -23.03 -13.66 -26.80
N MET A 621 -22.91 -12.43 -27.32
CA MET A 621 -22.54 -12.13 -28.69
C MET A 621 -21.07 -12.34 -28.96
N HIS A 622 -20.20 -12.25 -27.95
CA HIS A 622 -18.76 -12.36 -28.15
C HIS A 622 -18.31 -13.67 -28.82
N SER A 623 -17.26 -13.62 -29.65
CA SER A 623 -16.73 -14.79 -30.36
C SER A 623 -16.18 -15.86 -29.42
N ASP A 624 -15.39 -15.46 -28.42
CA ASP A 624 -14.89 -16.36 -27.38
C ASP A 624 -15.97 -16.65 -26.32
N PRO A 625 -16.43 -17.90 -26.16
CA PRO A 625 -17.42 -18.27 -25.15
C PRO A 625 -16.89 -18.28 -23.71
N PHE A 626 -15.60 -18.06 -23.46
CA PHE A 626 -14.98 -18.23 -22.14
C PHE A 626 -15.78 -17.57 -21.02
N ASN A 627 -16.09 -16.28 -21.13
CA ASN A 627 -16.82 -15.55 -20.09
C ASN A 627 -18.27 -16.02 -19.94
N THR A 628 -18.94 -16.41 -21.04
CA THR A 628 -20.29 -17.00 -20.95
C THR A 628 -20.25 -18.29 -20.11
N ILE A 629 -19.22 -19.12 -20.31
CA ILE A 629 -19.02 -20.34 -19.52
C ILE A 629 -18.64 -19.99 -18.08
N ALA A 630 -17.62 -19.16 -17.87
CA ALA A 630 -17.08 -18.83 -16.56
C ALA A 630 -18.14 -18.21 -15.64
N VAL A 631 -18.97 -17.28 -16.16
CA VAL A 631 -20.10 -16.68 -15.43
C VAL A 631 -21.10 -17.75 -14.97
N THR A 632 -21.42 -18.75 -15.82
CA THR A 632 -22.34 -19.82 -15.44
C THR A 632 -21.75 -20.81 -14.43
N VAL A 633 -20.45 -21.12 -14.56
CA VAL A 633 -19.76 -22.04 -13.64
C VAL A 633 -19.58 -21.38 -12.28
N ARG A 634 -19.00 -20.19 -12.22
CA ARG A 634 -18.65 -19.49 -10.97
C ARG A 634 -19.84 -18.76 -10.33
N GLY A 635 -20.81 -18.34 -11.13
CA GLY A 635 -21.78 -17.33 -10.73
C GLY A 635 -21.16 -15.93 -10.69
N LEU A 636 -21.95 -14.94 -10.30
CA LEU A 636 -21.53 -13.54 -10.17
C LEU A 636 -22.06 -12.92 -8.89
N GLN A 637 -21.23 -12.11 -8.24
CA GLN A 637 -21.69 -11.22 -7.18
C GLN A 637 -22.29 -9.94 -7.78
N PRO A 638 -23.18 -9.24 -7.06
CA PRO A 638 -23.65 -7.92 -7.46
C PRO A 638 -22.48 -6.95 -7.54
N THR A 639 -22.43 -6.17 -8.62
CA THR A 639 -21.50 -5.07 -8.79
C THR A 639 -22.24 -3.79 -8.40
N TYR A 640 -21.84 -3.15 -7.30
CA TYR A 640 -22.54 -1.98 -6.74
C TYR A 640 -22.18 -0.68 -7.48
N LEU A 641 -22.36 -0.67 -8.81
CA LEU A 641 -21.97 0.43 -9.71
C LEU A 641 -22.98 1.57 -9.72
N ASP A 642 -24.27 1.24 -9.62
CA ASP A 642 -25.36 2.21 -9.56
C ASP A 642 -26.14 1.98 -8.26
N LYS A 643 -26.34 3.04 -7.46
CA LYS A 643 -27.05 2.95 -6.18
C LYS A 643 -28.50 2.47 -6.35
N ASP A 644 -29.12 2.81 -7.48
CA ASP A 644 -30.52 2.53 -7.77
C ASP A 644 -30.71 1.31 -8.68
N ARG A 645 -29.63 0.80 -9.30
CA ARG A 645 -29.68 -0.28 -10.29
C ARG A 645 -28.59 -1.32 -10.04
N ASN A 646 -28.86 -2.27 -9.16
CA ASN A 646 -27.96 -3.39 -8.85
C ASN A 646 -28.62 -4.73 -9.16
N PHE A 647 -27.95 -5.54 -9.99
CA PHE A 647 -28.41 -6.89 -10.29
C PHE A 647 -28.26 -7.85 -9.10
N MET A 648 -29.16 -8.82 -9.01
CA MET A 648 -29.08 -9.87 -8.00
C MET A 648 -27.87 -10.78 -8.26
N PRO A 649 -27.30 -11.43 -7.21
CA PRO A 649 -26.23 -12.40 -7.40
C PRO A 649 -26.69 -13.52 -8.34
N MET A 650 -25.83 -13.88 -9.29
CA MET A 650 -26.04 -15.03 -10.16
C MET A 650 -25.50 -16.29 -9.48
N ALA A 651 -26.34 -17.31 -9.37
CA ALA A 651 -25.94 -18.59 -8.79
C ALA A 651 -24.91 -19.32 -9.65
N SER A 652 -24.03 -20.07 -8.99
CA SER A 652 -23.13 -21.03 -9.64
C SER A 652 -23.90 -22.27 -10.11
N PHE A 653 -23.59 -22.75 -11.31
CA PHE A 653 -24.09 -24.02 -11.86
C PHE A 653 -23.00 -25.11 -11.90
N GLU A 654 -21.88 -24.89 -11.22
CA GLU A 654 -20.72 -25.79 -11.20
C GLU A 654 -21.14 -27.24 -10.89
N ASP A 655 -21.90 -27.45 -9.82
CA ASP A 655 -22.34 -28.79 -9.38
C ASP A 655 -23.75 -29.18 -9.86
N VAL A 656 -24.35 -28.36 -10.74
CA VAL A 656 -25.75 -28.53 -11.15
C VAL A 656 -25.85 -29.14 -12.55
N LEU A 657 -24.99 -28.73 -13.48
CA LEU A 657 -25.03 -29.16 -14.88
C LEU A 657 -23.73 -29.86 -15.27
N SER A 658 -23.83 -30.99 -15.97
CA SER A 658 -22.67 -31.64 -16.58
C SER A 658 -22.10 -30.78 -17.71
N ASP A 659 -20.82 -30.98 -18.05
CA ASP A 659 -20.15 -30.23 -19.11
C ASP A 659 -20.91 -30.27 -20.44
N GLN A 660 -21.39 -31.45 -20.81
CA GLN A 660 -22.20 -31.65 -22.00
C GLN A 660 -23.50 -30.83 -21.95
N ARG A 661 -24.20 -30.85 -20.82
CA ARG A 661 -25.49 -30.15 -20.71
C ARG A 661 -25.31 -28.64 -20.67
N LEU A 662 -24.25 -28.15 -20.02
CA LEU A 662 -23.91 -26.73 -19.99
C LEU A 662 -23.49 -26.23 -21.38
N ALA A 663 -22.69 -27.02 -22.11
CA ALA A 663 -22.29 -26.71 -23.48
C ALA A 663 -23.50 -26.60 -24.43
N GLU A 664 -24.46 -27.53 -24.33
CA GLU A 664 -25.72 -27.48 -25.08
C GLU A 664 -26.53 -26.21 -24.74
N LEU A 665 -26.62 -25.88 -23.44
CA LEU A 665 -27.38 -24.73 -22.96
C LEU A 665 -26.77 -23.40 -23.44
N ILE A 666 -25.45 -23.27 -23.33
CA ILE A 666 -24.73 -22.07 -23.78
C ILE A 666 -24.80 -21.96 -25.30
N THR A 667 -24.66 -23.06 -26.04
CA THR A 667 -24.84 -23.08 -27.49
C THR A 667 -26.22 -22.57 -27.89
N PHE A 668 -27.28 -23.07 -27.22
CA PHE A 668 -28.64 -22.63 -27.47
C PHE A 668 -28.83 -21.13 -27.18
N VAL A 669 -28.30 -20.63 -26.06
CA VAL A 669 -28.37 -19.21 -25.70
C VAL A 669 -27.63 -18.34 -26.71
N ARG A 670 -26.38 -18.68 -27.05
CA ARG A 670 -25.56 -17.92 -28.00
C ARG A 670 -26.14 -17.91 -29.41
N LEU A 671 -26.72 -19.02 -29.87
CA LEU A 671 -27.37 -19.11 -31.17
C LEU A 671 -28.58 -18.16 -31.26
N HIS A 672 -29.51 -18.23 -30.31
CA HIS A 672 -30.76 -17.48 -30.43
C HIS A 672 -30.68 -16.04 -29.91
N LEU A 673 -29.90 -15.81 -28.84
CA LEU A 673 -29.81 -14.51 -28.16
C LEU A 673 -28.56 -13.71 -28.56
N GLY A 674 -27.56 -14.35 -29.17
CA GLY A 674 -26.33 -13.73 -29.65
C GLY A 674 -26.05 -13.87 -31.15
N ASP A 675 -26.86 -14.64 -31.90
CA ASP A 675 -26.68 -14.91 -33.35
C ASP A 675 -25.34 -15.63 -33.69
N ARG A 676 -24.76 -16.37 -32.73
CA ARG A 676 -23.51 -17.13 -32.94
C ARG A 676 -23.81 -18.58 -33.30
N GLU A 677 -23.38 -18.98 -34.49
CA GLU A 677 -23.61 -20.34 -35.01
C GLU A 677 -22.57 -21.34 -34.49
N GLU A 678 -21.41 -20.88 -34.01
CA GLU A 678 -20.35 -21.74 -33.49
C GLU A 678 -20.76 -22.41 -32.17
N PRO A 679 -20.82 -23.75 -32.13
CA PRO A 679 -21.25 -24.45 -30.92
C PRO A 679 -20.18 -24.40 -29.83
N VAL A 680 -20.63 -24.26 -28.58
CA VAL A 680 -19.81 -24.53 -27.41
C VAL A 680 -19.77 -26.04 -27.19
N THR A 681 -18.58 -26.59 -26.99
CA THR A 681 -18.39 -28.03 -26.78
C THR A 681 -18.23 -28.35 -25.30
N ALA A 682 -18.46 -29.62 -24.92
CA ALA A 682 -18.16 -30.09 -23.57
C ALA A 682 -16.68 -29.91 -23.21
N GLU A 683 -15.78 -29.93 -24.20
CA GLU A 683 -14.36 -29.67 -23.99
C GLU A 683 -14.10 -28.23 -23.54
N HIS A 684 -14.71 -27.24 -24.21
CA HIS A 684 -14.57 -25.84 -23.78
C HIS A 684 -15.03 -25.64 -22.33
N VAL A 685 -16.14 -26.29 -21.94
CA VAL A 685 -16.64 -26.20 -20.56
C VAL A 685 -15.65 -26.82 -19.58
N ARG A 686 -15.11 -27.99 -19.91
CA ARG A 686 -14.11 -28.67 -19.08
C ARG A 686 -12.84 -27.85 -18.93
N GLU A 687 -12.30 -27.29 -20.01
CA GLU A 687 -11.12 -26.43 -19.98
C GLU A 687 -11.32 -25.20 -19.09
N VAL A 688 -12.49 -24.54 -19.18
CA VAL A 688 -12.81 -23.41 -18.31
C VAL A 688 -12.90 -23.83 -16.85
N ARG A 689 -13.55 -24.97 -16.53
CA ARG A 689 -13.61 -25.50 -15.16
C ARG A 689 -12.22 -25.80 -14.61
N GLU A 690 -11.39 -26.53 -15.34
CA GLU A 690 -10.02 -26.86 -14.94
C GLU A 690 -9.18 -25.58 -14.72
N THR A 691 -9.38 -24.56 -15.58
CA THR A 691 -8.72 -23.26 -15.44
C THR A 691 -9.15 -22.54 -14.16
N LEU A 692 -10.46 -22.50 -13.88
CA LEU A 692 -11.00 -21.88 -12.67
C LEU A 692 -10.59 -22.65 -11.41
N GLU A 693 -10.59 -23.98 -11.43
CA GLU A 693 -10.11 -24.83 -10.34
C GLU A 693 -8.63 -24.59 -10.04
N ALA A 694 -7.78 -24.58 -11.08
CA ALA A 694 -6.35 -24.34 -10.94
C ALA A 694 -6.05 -22.95 -10.35
N ALA A 695 -6.88 -21.96 -10.67
CA ALA A 695 -6.78 -20.60 -10.15
C ALA A 695 -7.43 -20.42 -8.77
N GLY A 696 -8.07 -21.46 -8.21
CA GLY A 696 -8.73 -21.41 -6.90
C GLY A 696 -10.08 -20.68 -6.89
N TYR A 697 -10.73 -20.59 -8.05
CA TYR A 697 -12.04 -19.94 -8.24
C TYR A 697 -13.23 -20.90 -8.32
N ALA A 698 -12.99 -22.20 -8.12
CA ALA A 698 -13.97 -23.29 -8.10
C ALA A 698 -14.31 -23.74 -6.66
N GLY A 699 -15.55 -24.18 -6.39
CA GLY A 699 -15.98 -24.67 -5.06
C GLY A 699 -17.21 -24.00 -4.41
N GLY A 700 -17.99 -23.24 -5.20
CA GLY A 700 -19.23 -22.59 -4.76
C GLY A 700 -19.03 -21.20 -4.14
N LEU A 701 -19.68 -20.19 -4.74
CA LEU A 701 -19.79 -18.77 -4.30
C LEU A 701 -18.66 -18.29 -3.37
N HIS A 702 -17.42 -18.43 -3.82
CA HIS A 702 -16.26 -17.91 -3.10
C HIS A 702 -16.24 -16.38 -3.26
N THR A 703 -16.24 -15.69 -2.12
CA THR A 703 -15.62 -14.37 -2.00
C THR A 703 -14.18 -14.50 -2.47
N THR A 704 -13.65 -13.44 -3.10
CA THR A 704 -12.22 -13.30 -3.42
C THR A 704 -11.36 -13.98 -2.36
N PRO A 705 -10.36 -14.81 -2.74
CA PRO A 705 -9.60 -15.59 -1.77
C PRO A 705 -9.13 -14.71 -0.62
N ASP A 706 -9.20 -15.22 0.62
CA ASP A 706 -8.66 -14.64 1.87
C ASP A 706 -7.13 -14.41 1.78
N MET A 707 -6.70 -13.59 0.82
CA MET A 707 -5.32 -13.20 0.56
C MET A 707 -4.87 -12.13 1.56
N TYR A 708 -5.83 -11.46 2.22
CA TYR A 708 -5.57 -10.48 3.25
C TYR A 708 -5.14 -11.13 4.58
N ASP A 709 -5.71 -12.28 4.95
CA ASP A 709 -5.46 -12.96 6.23
C ASP A 709 -4.05 -13.56 6.38
N ARG A 710 -3.27 -13.70 5.29
CA ARG A 710 -1.92 -14.27 5.32
C ARG A 710 -0.80 -13.23 5.56
N ARG A 711 -1.14 -11.94 5.63
CA ARG A 711 -0.14 -10.85 5.68
C ARG A 711 0.53 -10.70 7.04
N ASP A 712 -0.11 -11.16 8.12
CA ASP A 712 0.39 -10.96 9.49
C ASP A 712 0.93 -12.24 10.15
N ASN A 713 1.90 -12.89 9.50
CA ASN A 713 2.77 -13.85 10.21
C ASN A 713 3.84 -13.14 11.09
N THR A 714 3.89 -11.81 11.09
CA THR A 714 4.85 -10.98 11.85
C THR A 714 4.25 -10.28 13.07
N ILE A 715 2.93 -10.33 13.26
CA ILE A 715 2.29 -9.97 14.54
C ILE A 715 2.46 -11.14 15.52
N ASN A 716 3.68 -11.26 16.05
CA ASN A 716 3.93 -12.01 17.26
C ASN A 716 3.58 -11.11 18.46
N ILE A 717 2.30 -10.76 18.62
CA ILE A 717 1.80 -10.11 19.83
C ILE A 717 1.48 -11.23 20.83
N ARG A 718 2.47 -11.54 21.66
CA ARG A 718 2.22 -12.07 23.00
C ARG A 718 2.02 -10.94 23.99
#